data_AF-A0A4V3BWJ9-F1
#
_entry.id   AF-A0A4V3BWJ9-F1
#
_cell.length_a   1.000
_cell.length_b   1.000
_cell.length_c   1.000
_cell.angle_alpha   90.00
_cell.angle_beta   90.00
_cell.angle_gamma   90.00
#
_symmetry.space_group_name_H-M   'P 1'
#
loop_
_entity.id
_entity.type
_entity.pdbx_description
1 polymer ?
#
loop_
_entity_poly.entity_id
_entity_poly.type
_entity_poly.pdbx_seq_one_letter_code
_entity_poly.pdbx_strand_id
1 'polypeptide(L)'
;MAVSSIGVGSGLPLDDLLTNIMKAESQPLTLMAQKEASYQAKLSAYGNLKGALATFQTAMAALGKSSTFENLQTSIADKTIFTATATSKAASGNYQVNVTQMAQAHSISSTGQTSKTALIGSGADTTLTFQFGTIAGGTLTDGIYSGGTTFTQDANQKTGTVVIKNGDNSLQGIRDAVNAANIGVTATLVSDGSATPDHLIFTSNKTGEVSSMKIDVDGDAALQGILAYDPAGTQTLKQTSVAQNTQLTVNGFFVNSPTNEVKEAVQGVTLNVIKTGTTSMTLAKDTAAVEASVNSFVKAYNDLTKTIKNLTGYNADTKVGGLLVGDSTARTIQDQLRNTLSSALSGLSNSNMSLPQIGVAFQKDGTLAVDSVKLKKAMDTNYGDIAGLFATVGKATDSLINFTSSTSATKAGSYDINVTKLATKGSVTGDVDLNAAPTIIAPNTKLSVTIDGVASKIALTEGSYTSAQLAALVQSAINGASEISAAGSKVTATIDSNGFLNLQSDRYGSASKVIVNSDSGTPASALLGTVSTGTDGVDVEGTIGGVVGTGSGQILSAGKGSDAVGLKIEIVGGTLGSRGRIDFSQGYADRLNKLTDQFIGSDGLITGSTDSLNSSIKRITDDADAFKLRLVDIEARYRKQFSALDSMIASMQRTQTYLTQQLASIAANSSSS
;
A
#
# COMPACT_ATOMS: atom_id res chain seq x y z
N MET A 1 74.08 7.60 23.16
CA MET A 1 74.38 8.26 21.88
C MET A 1 74.38 7.19 20.81
N ALA A 2 73.48 7.30 19.82
CA ALA A 2 73.39 6.34 18.72
C ALA A 2 74.60 6.53 17.79
N VAL A 3 75.37 5.46 17.57
CA VAL A 3 76.37 5.41 16.50
C VAL A 3 75.61 5.36 15.17
N SER A 4 75.58 6.48 14.45
CA SER A 4 74.81 6.66 13.23
C SER A 4 75.50 6.14 11.96
N SER A 5 76.64 5.46 12.10
CA SER A 5 77.36 4.86 10.97
C SER A 5 78.08 3.59 11.44
N ILE A 6 77.74 2.45 10.83
CA ILE A 6 78.32 1.13 11.12
C ILE A 6 79.16 0.76 9.89
N GLY A 7 80.45 0.45 10.07
CA GLY A 7 81.35 0.08 8.96
C GLY A 7 82.48 1.08 8.67
N VAL A 8 82.52 2.22 9.37
CA VAL A 8 83.59 3.23 9.23
C VAL A 8 84.95 2.72 9.74
N GLY A 9 84.94 1.78 10.69
CA GLY A 9 86.15 1.25 11.30
C GLY A 9 86.82 0.11 10.51
N SER A 10 86.04 -0.66 9.74
CA SER A 10 86.49 -1.86 9.03
C SER A 10 86.55 -1.72 7.51
N GLY A 11 85.83 -0.75 6.92
CA GLY A 11 85.69 -0.58 5.48
C GLY A 11 84.70 -1.54 4.80
N LEU A 12 83.86 -2.24 5.59
CA LEU A 12 82.85 -3.18 5.09
C LEU A 12 81.48 -2.49 4.86
N PRO A 13 80.70 -2.88 3.82
CA PRO A 13 79.36 -2.34 3.56
C PRO A 13 78.30 -2.99 4.49
N LEU A 14 78.45 -2.77 5.80
CA LEU A 14 77.61 -3.41 6.82
C LEU A 14 76.16 -2.90 6.82
N ASP A 15 75.92 -1.66 6.39
CA ASP A 15 74.57 -1.11 6.23
C ASP A 15 73.78 -1.79 5.09
N ASP A 16 74.44 -2.13 3.98
CA ASP A 16 73.83 -2.87 2.88
C ASP A 16 73.50 -4.31 3.29
N LEU A 17 74.41 -4.95 4.04
CA LEU A 17 74.20 -6.29 4.58
C LEU A 17 73.04 -6.32 5.58
N LEU A 18 72.97 -5.34 6.50
CA LEU A 18 71.86 -5.20 7.43
C LEU A 18 70.53 -5.02 6.70
N THR A 19 70.50 -4.16 5.67
CA THR A 19 69.31 -3.94 4.85
C THR A 19 68.84 -5.23 4.18
N ASN A 20 69.77 -6.04 3.64
CA ASN A 20 69.42 -7.30 2.99
C ASN A 20 68.93 -8.36 3.98
N ILE A 21 69.51 -8.44 5.18
CA ILE A 21 69.03 -9.32 6.24
C ILE A 21 67.64 -8.89 6.70
N MET A 22 67.40 -7.60 6.93
CA MET A 22 66.07 -7.10 7.32
C MET A 22 65.02 -7.32 6.22
N LYS A 23 65.41 -7.26 4.94
CA LYS A 23 64.52 -7.65 3.82
C LYS A 23 64.16 -9.13 3.85
N ALA A 24 65.10 -10.01 4.19
CA ALA A 24 64.80 -11.43 4.34
C ALA A 24 63.91 -11.71 5.57
N GLU A 25 64.23 -11.08 6.71
CA GLU A 25 63.48 -11.20 7.97
C GLU A 25 62.04 -10.65 7.85
N SER A 26 61.79 -9.68 6.98
CA SER A 26 60.44 -9.11 6.74
C SER A 26 59.57 -9.89 5.75
N GLN A 27 60.06 -10.97 5.11
CA GLN A 27 59.27 -11.78 4.17
C GLN A 27 57.90 -12.27 4.72
N PRO A 28 57.77 -12.69 6.01
CA PRO A 28 56.49 -13.07 6.58
C PRO A 28 55.42 -11.97 6.53
N LEU A 29 55.81 -10.69 6.63
CA LEU A 29 54.87 -9.56 6.51
C LEU A 29 54.27 -9.49 5.11
N THR A 30 55.06 -9.75 4.07
CA THR A 30 54.56 -9.79 2.69
C THR A 30 53.53 -10.90 2.51
N LEU A 31 53.78 -12.09 3.09
CA LEU A 31 52.84 -13.21 3.05
C LEU A 31 51.54 -12.91 3.81
N MET A 32 51.65 -12.26 4.98
CA MET A 32 50.49 -11.81 5.76
C MET A 32 49.67 -10.77 4.98
N ALA A 33 50.32 -9.77 4.38
CA ALA A 33 49.66 -8.76 3.55
C ALA A 33 48.97 -9.38 2.33
N GLN A 34 49.59 -10.35 1.66
CA GLN A 34 48.96 -11.11 0.57
C GLN A 34 47.73 -11.89 1.04
N LYS A 35 47.79 -12.50 2.22
CA LYS A 35 46.67 -13.24 2.82
C LYS A 35 45.53 -12.31 3.22
N GLU A 36 45.84 -11.16 3.80
CA GLU A 36 44.88 -10.12 4.13
C GLU A 36 44.17 -9.62 2.87
N ALA A 37 44.92 -9.26 1.83
CA ALA A 37 44.38 -8.83 0.54
C ALA A 37 43.47 -9.90 -0.08
N SER A 38 43.83 -11.19 0.04
CA SER A 38 42.99 -12.30 -0.40
C SER A 38 41.66 -12.36 0.37
N TYR A 39 41.67 -12.17 1.69
CA TYR A 39 40.44 -12.17 2.50
C TYR A 39 39.58 -10.94 2.23
N GLN A 40 40.17 -9.76 2.02
CA GLN A 40 39.44 -8.56 1.61
C GLN A 40 38.79 -8.76 0.23
N ALA A 41 39.48 -9.40 -0.72
CA ALA A 41 38.89 -9.73 -2.03
C ALA A 41 37.72 -10.72 -1.89
N LYS A 42 37.82 -11.72 -1.01
CA LYS A 42 36.71 -12.64 -0.70
C LYS A 42 35.53 -11.93 -0.05
N LEU A 43 35.78 -10.97 0.84
CA LEU A 43 34.73 -10.14 1.45
C LEU A 43 33.96 -9.37 0.39
N SER A 44 34.66 -8.72 -0.56
CA SER A 44 34.04 -8.05 -1.70
C SER A 44 33.25 -9.01 -2.59
N ALA A 45 33.75 -10.24 -2.80
CA ALA A 45 33.02 -11.27 -3.54
C ALA A 45 31.71 -11.68 -2.85
N TYR A 46 31.72 -11.84 -1.52
CA TYR A 46 30.51 -12.10 -0.73
C TYR A 46 29.55 -10.91 -0.75
N GLY A 47 30.06 -9.67 -0.74
CA GLY A 47 29.26 -8.46 -0.93
C GLY A 47 28.53 -8.45 -2.28
N ASN A 48 29.22 -8.81 -3.37
CA ASN A 48 28.62 -8.94 -4.70
C ASN A 48 27.55 -10.04 -4.74
N LEU A 49 27.81 -11.20 -4.13
CA LEU A 49 26.85 -12.29 -4.05
C LEU A 49 25.61 -11.88 -3.24
N LYS A 50 25.78 -11.20 -2.11
CA LYS A 50 24.69 -10.66 -1.30
C LYS A 50 23.84 -9.66 -2.09
N GLY A 51 24.47 -8.77 -2.85
CA GLY A 51 23.76 -7.83 -3.74
C GLY A 51 22.95 -8.52 -4.85
N ALA A 52 23.51 -9.57 -5.46
CA ALA A 52 22.79 -10.37 -6.46
C ALA A 52 21.59 -11.12 -5.84
N LEU A 53 21.74 -11.68 -4.63
CA LEU A 53 20.66 -12.33 -3.89
C LEU A 53 19.56 -11.34 -3.50
N ALA A 54 19.89 -10.13 -3.06
CA ALA A 54 18.90 -9.10 -2.76
C ALA A 54 18.12 -8.63 -4.02
N THR A 55 18.80 -8.55 -5.16
CA THR A 55 18.15 -8.26 -6.46
C THR A 55 17.18 -9.38 -6.85
N PHE A 56 17.60 -10.63 -6.67
CA PHE A 56 16.75 -11.80 -6.89
C PHE A 56 15.54 -11.80 -5.95
N GLN A 57 15.74 -11.49 -4.66
CA GLN A 57 14.69 -11.35 -3.66
C GLN A 57 13.63 -10.31 -4.08
N THR A 58 14.06 -9.17 -4.61
CA THR A 58 13.16 -8.12 -5.10
C THR A 58 12.29 -8.60 -6.26
N ALA A 59 12.88 -9.34 -7.21
CA ALA A 59 12.13 -9.94 -8.32
C ALA A 59 11.12 -10.98 -7.82
N MET A 60 11.48 -11.81 -6.82
CA MET A 60 10.54 -12.74 -6.18
C MET A 60 9.41 -12.00 -5.47
N ALA A 61 9.71 -10.94 -4.72
CA ALA A 61 8.70 -10.19 -3.97
C ALA A 61 7.65 -9.53 -4.89
N ALA A 62 8.04 -9.09 -6.09
CA ALA A 62 7.09 -8.59 -7.09
C ALA A 62 6.19 -9.72 -7.64
N LEU A 63 6.79 -10.87 -7.98
CA LEU A 63 6.09 -12.03 -8.51
C LEU A 63 5.28 -12.80 -7.45
N GLY A 64 5.57 -12.61 -6.17
CA GLY A 64 4.90 -13.27 -5.04
C GLY A 64 3.58 -12.62 -4.61
N LYS A 65 3.20 -11.49 -5.22
CA LYS A 65 1.96 -10.76 -4.90
C LYS A 65 0.79 -11.36 -5.69
N SER A 66 -0.31 -11.68 -5.02
CA SER A 66 -1.55 -12.13 -5.67
C SER A 66 -2.07 -11.10 -6.67
N SER A 67 -1.97 -9.80 -6.34
CA SER A 67 -2.38 -8.69 -7.22
C SER A 67 -1.73 -8.74 -8.60
N THR A 68 -0.50 -9.23 -8.72
CA THR A 68 0.20 -9.37 -10.01
C THR A 68 -0.56 -10.28 -10.98
N PHE A 69 -1.32 -11.25 -10.46
CA PHE A 69 -2.10 -12.23 -11.23
C PHE A 69 -3.61 -12.01 -11.14
N GLU A 70 -4.06 -10.94 -10.50
CA GLU A 70 -5.48 -10.62 -10.37
C GLU A 70 -5.84 -9.30 -11.06
N ASN A 71 -4.84 -8.53 -11.47
CA ASN A 71 -5.03 -7.27 -12.18
C ASN A 71 -5.71 -7.48 -13.54
N LEU A 72 -6.71 -6.66 -13.80
CA LEU A 72 -7.37 -6.56 -15.09
C LEU A 72 -6.92 -5.30 -15.81
N GLN A 73 -6.65 -5.44 -17.10
CA GLN A 73 -6.41 -4.34 -18.01
C GLN A 73 -7.72 -3.90 -18.65
N THR A 74 -7.99 -2.60 -18.57
CA THR A 74 -9.09 -1.92 -19.27
C THR A 74 -8.56 -1.33 -20.58
N SER A 75 -9.08 -1.80 -21.72
CA SER A 75 -8.84 -1.17 -23.02
C SER A 75 -10.12 -0.48 -23.47
N ILE A 76 -10.06 0.81 -23.79
CA ILE A 76 -11.21 1.62 -24.23
C ILE A 76 -10.90 2.15 -25.61
N ALA A 77 -11.82 1.97 -26.56
CA ALA A 77 -11.61 2.37 -27.95
C ALA A 77 -11.47 3.89 -28.11
N ASP A 78 -12.25 4.68 -27.34
CA ASP A 78 -12.13 6.14 -27.27
C ASP A 78 -12.06 6.62 -25.81
N LYS A 79 -10.83 6.85 -25.33
CA LYS A 79 -10.55 7.34 -23.97
C LYS A 79 -10.97 8.80 -23.75
N THR A 80 -11.36 9.52 -24.78
CA THR A 80 -11.82 10.90 -24.64
C THR A 80 -13.26 10.95 -24.10
N ILE A 81 -14.04 9.86 -24.21
CA ILE A 81 -15.40 9.74 -23.65
C ILE A 81 -15.35 9.41 -22.16
N PHE A 82 -14.58 8.40 -21.79
CA PHE A 82 -14.32 8.05 -20.40
C PHE A 82 -12.99 7.30 -20.25
N THR A 83 -12.50 7.24 -19.02
CA THR A 83 -11.47 6.28 -18.61
C THR A 83 -12.05 5.27 -17.63
N ALA A 84 -11.42 4.13 -17.45
CA ALA A 84 -11.89 3.10 -16.53
C ALA A 84 -10.73 2.48 -15.76
N THR A 85 -11.02 2.04 -14.54
CA THR A 85 -10.18 1.16 -13.74
C THR A 85 -11.00 -0.04 -13.30
N ALA A 86 -10.37 -1.20 -13.21
CA ALA A 86 -11.02 -2.45 -12.81
C ALA A 86 -10.27 -3.10 -11.64
N THR A 87 -11.03 -3.67 -10.73
CA THR A 87 -10.53 -4.49 -9.62
C THR A 87 -10.58 -5.96 -10.00
N SER A 88 -9.97 -6.83 -9.18
CA SER A 88 -9.98 -8.29 -9.39
C SER A 88 -11.37 -8.93 -9.31
N LYS A 89 -12.38 -8.19 -8.85
CA LYS A 89 -13.78 -8.62 -8.80
C LYS A 89 -14.52 -8.48 -10.14
N ALA A 90 -13.96 -7.75 -11.11
CA ALA A 90 -14.63 -7.53 -12.38
C ALA A 90 -14.53 -8.75 -13.31
N ALA A 91 -15.58 -9.00 -14.08
CA ALA A 91 -15.58 -10.06 -15.08
C ALA A 91 -14.91 -9.59 -16.38
N SER A 92 -13.99 -10.40 -16.92
CA SER A 92 -13.39 -10.15 -18.24
C SER A 92 -14.47 -10.24 -19.33
N GLY A 93 -14.40 -9.36 -20.34
CA GLY A 93 -15.39 -9.28 -21.40
C GLY A 93 -15.34 -7.95 -22.15
N ASN A 94 -16.16 -7.84 -23.20
CA ASN A 94 -16.37 -6.59 -23.92
C ASN A 94 -17.70 -5.96 -23.50
N TYR A 95 -17.67 -4.66 -23.22
CA TYR A 95 -18.80 -3.87 -22.75
C TYR A 95 -19.01 -2.68 -23.68
N GLN A 96 -20.21 -2.55 -24.24
CA GLN A 96 -20.59 -1.36 -24.97
C GLN A 96 -21.12 -0.33 -23.97
N VAL A 97 -20.47 0.83 -23.91
CA VAL A 97 -20.87 1.92 -23.03
C VAL A 97 -21.34 3.11 -23.85
N ASN A 98 -22.51 3.65 -23.54
CA ASN A 98 -23.04 4.88 -24.14
C ASN A 98 -23.36 5.90 -23.06
N VAL A 99 -22.61 6.99 -23.00
CA VAL A 99 -22.84 8.09 -22.07
C VAL A 99 -23.75 9.11 -22.74
N THR A 100 -24.94 9.33 -22.16
CA THR A 100 -25.94 10.28 -22.69
C THR A 100 -25.94 11.59 -21.92
N GLN A 101 -25.53 11.59 -20.66
CA GLN A 101 -25.52 12.78 -19.81
C GLN A 101 -24.40 12.71 -18.77
N MET A 102 -23.81 13.86 -18.42
CA MET A 102 -22.85 13.98 -17.33
C MET A 102 -23.50 14.56 -16.08
N ALA A 103 -22.98 14.18 -14.92
CA ALA A 103 -23.39 14.80 -13.67
C ALA A 103 -22.91 16.26 -13.60
N GLN A 104 -23.81 17.15 -13.18
CA GLN A 104 -23.51 18.56 -12.92
C GLN A 104 -23.90 18.91 -11.49
N ALA A 105 -23.23 19.92 -10.93
CA ALA A 105 -23.53 20.47 -9.62
C ALA A 105 -24.58 21.58 -9.77
N HIS A 106 -25.47 21.66 -8.79
CA HIS A 106 -26.41 22.76 -8.74
C HIS A 106 -25.69 24.10 -8.52
N SER A 107 -26.07 25.13 -9.28
CA SER A 107 -25.59 26.49 -9.06
C SER A 107 -26.73 27.50 -9.16
N ILE A 108 -26.76 28.42 -8.20
CA ILE A 108 -27.76 29.48 -8.08
C ILE A 108 -27.06 30.82 -7.85
N SER A 109 -27.60 31.89 -8.40
CA SER A 109 -27.01 33.23 -8.43
C SER A 109 -27.98 34.28 -7.89
N SER A 110 -27.45 35.26 -7.16
CA SER A 110 -28.21 36.41 -6.71
C SER A 110 -28.52 37.39 -7.85
N THR A 111 -29.50 38.26 -7.59
CA THR A 111 -29.60 39.51 -8.33
C THR A 111 -28.31 40.32 -8.14
N GLY A 112 -27.96 41.10 -9.16
CA GLY A 112 -26.75 41.91 -9.16
C GLY A 112 -26.83 43.04 -8.13
N GLN A 113 -25.71 43.35 -7.50
CA GLN A 113 -25.54 44.46 -6.54
C GLN A 113 -24.52 45.47 -7.06
N THR A 114 -24.61 46.71 -6.59
CA THR A 114 -23.69 47.80 -6.98
C THR A 114 -22.32 47.74 -6.29
N SER A 115 -22.21 47.01 -5.18
CA SER A 115 -20.98 46.91 -4.39
C SER A 115 -20.86 45.56 -3.69
N LYS A 116 -19.64 45.01 -3.68
CA LYS A 116 -19.28 43.78 -2.95
C LYS A 116 -19.23 43.97 -1.44
N THR A 117 -18.97 45.19 -0.97
CA THR A 117 -18.64 45.50 0.43
C THR A 117 -19.69 46.35 1.13
N ALA A 118 -20.65 46.92 0.39
CA ALA A 118 -21.77 47.60 1.00
C ALA A 118 -22.61 46.61 1.83
N LEU A 119 -22.97 47.02 3.04
CA LEU A 119 -23.83 46.21 3.91
C LEU A 119 -25.26 46.20 3.37
N ILE A 120 -25.91 45.05 3.45
CA ILE A 120 -27.27 44.81 2.98
C ILE A 120 -28.20 44.63 4.18
N GLY A 121 -29.29 45.40 4.22
CA GLY A 121 -30.27 45.33 5.29
C GLY A 121 -29.90 46.10 6.55
N SER A 122 -30.57 45.75 7.64
CA SER A 122 -30.45 46.37 8.96
C SER A 122 -29.24 45.89 9.78
N GLY A 123 -28.64 44.76 9.38
CA GLY A 123 -27.55 44.12 10.12
C GLY A 123 -28.01 43.21 11.26
N ALA A 124 -29.29 42.81 11.27
CA ALA A 124 -29.78 41.78 12.18
C ALA A 124 -29.12 40.42 11.89
N ASP A 125 -28.79 39.67 12.94
CA ASP A 125 -28.25 38.32 12.81
C ASP A 125 -29.20 37.47 11.96
N THR A 126 -28.66 36.90 10.88
CA THR A 126 -29.44 36.18 9.87
C THR A 126 -28.90 34.78 9.72
N THR A 127 -29.76 33.77 9.86
CA THR A 127 -29.40 32.37 9.70
C THR A 127 -29.78 31.88 8.31
N LEU A 128 -28.78 31.39 7.57
CA LEU A 128 -28.94 30.69 6.30
C LEU A 128 -28.91 29.19 6.55
N THR A 129 -29.98 28.48 6.18
CA THR A 129 -30.06 27.02 6.28
C THR A 129 -30.05 26.42 4.88
N PHE A 130 -28.97 25.73 4.55
CA PHE A 130 -28.77 25.01 3.29
C PHE A 130 -29.20 23.56 3.42
N GLN A 131 -30.16 23.18 2.60
CA GLN A 131 -30.63 21.81 2.46
C GLN A 131 -30.28 21.31 1.05
N PHE A 132 -30.01 20.02 0.91
CA PHE A 132 -29.74 19.38 -0.38
C PHE A 132 -30.75 18.28 -0.65
N GLY A 133 -31.20 18.17 -1.89
CA GLY A 133 -32.24 17.23 -2.28
C GLY A 133 -32.52 17.23 -3.77
N THR A 134 -33.64 16.62 -4.14
CA THR A 134 -34.11 16.54 -5.52
C THR A 134 -35.27 17.49 -5.73
N ILE A 135 -35.22 18.23 -6.83
CA ILE A 135 -36.34 19.05 -7.31
C ILE A 135 -37.12 18.24 -8.35
N ALA A 136 -38.43 18.15 -8.19
CA ALA A 136 -39.31 17.45 -9.13
C ALA A 136 -40.56 18.27 -9.45
N GLY A 137 -41.07 18.12 -10.67
CA GLY A 137 -42.24 18.84 -11.15
C GLY A 137 -41.99 20.32 -11.48
N GLY A 138 -43.01 20.97 -12.01
CA GLY A 138 -42.95 22.35 -12.48
C GLY A 138 -42.11 22.59 -13.73
N THR A 139 -42.04 23.85 -14.12
CA THR A 139 -41.30 24.36 -15.28
C THR A 139 -40.26 25.36 -14.81
N LEU A 140 -39.02 25.18 -15.25
CA LEU A 140 -37.94 26.13 -15.03
C LEU A 140 -37.95 27.15 -16.17
N THR A 141 -38.11 28.44 -15.86
CA THR A 141 -38.02 29.54 -16.83
C THR A 141 -37.13 30.64 -16.24
N ASP A 142 -36.13 31.07 -16.99
CA ASP A 142 -35.13 32.07 -16.55
C ASP A 142 -34.50 31.78 -15.17
N GLY A 143 -34.30 30.50 -14.86
CA GLY A 143 -33.70 30.05 -13.61
C GLY A 143 -34.65 30.01 -12.40
N ILE A 144 -35.96 30.21 -12.60
CA ILE A 144 -36.98 30.17 -11.54
C ILE A 144 -37.98 29.04 -11.82
N TYR A 145 -38.26 28.22 -10.81
CA TYR A 145 -39.27 27.16 -10.88
C TYR A 145 -40.68 27.69 -10.67
N SER A 146 -41.63 27.17 -11.44
CA SER A 146 -43.06 27.48 -11.29
C SER A 146 -43.93 26.26 -11.60
N GLY A 147 -45.17 26.22 -11.10
CA GLY A 147 -46.18 25.23 -11.49
C GLY A 147 -46.06 23.86 -10.82
N GLY A 148 -46.21 23.81 -9.48
CA GLY A 148 -46.32 22.54 -8.74
C GLY A 148 -44.99 21.83 -8.47
N THR A 149 -43.89 22.59 -8.39
CA THR A 149 -42.57 22.09 -8.02
C THR A 149 -42.54 21.60 -6.57
N THR A 150 -41.78 20.53 -6.35
CA THR A 150 -41.55 19.93 -5.03
C THR A 150 -40.05 19.80 -4.78
N PHE A 151 -39.64 19.96 -3.53
CA PHE A 151 -38.29 19.69 -3.07
C PHE A 151 -38.32 18.54 -2.08
N THR A 152 -37.58 17.47 -2.36
CA THR A 152 -37.43 16.32 -1.46
C THR A 152 -36.00 16.27 -0.98
N GLN A 153 -35.78 16.47 0.33
CA GLN A 153 -34.45 16.43 0.94
C GLN A 153 -33.79 15.05 0.76
N ASP A 154 -32.50 15.03 0.44
CA ASP A 154 -31.73 13.81 0.30
C ASP A 154 -31.28 13.27 1.67
N ALA A 155 -31.54 11.98 1.85
CA ALA A 155 -31.23 11.21 3.04
C ALA A 155 -29.74 11.04 3.33
N ASN A 156 -28.86 11.46 2.42
CA ASN A 156 -27.43 11.17 2.52
C ASN A 156 -26.60 12.46 2.50
N GLN A 157 -27.27 13.62 2.53
CA GLN A 157 -26.65 14.92 2.53
C GLN A 157 -27.02 15.72 3.77
N LYS A 158 -25.97 16.18 4.44
CA LYS A 158 -26.05 16.96 5.67
C LYS A 158 -26.65 18.35 5.39
N THR A 159 -27.58 18.77 6.25
CA THR A 159 -28.04 20.17 6.32
C THR A 159 -26.95 21.06 6.92
N GLY A 160 -26.70 22.21 6.30
CA GLY A 160 -25.72 23.20 6.74
C GLY A 160 -26.37 24.48 7.23
N THR A 161 -25.87 25.07 8.31
CA THR A 161 -26.35 26.37 8.82
C THR A 161 -25.21 27.37 8.91
N VAL A 162 -25.45 28.61 8.46
CA VAL A 162 -24.48 29.71 8.52
C VAL A 162 -25.16 30.92 9.16
N VAL A 163 -24.55 31.50 10.19
CA VAL A 163 -25.04 32.74 10.81
C VAL A 163 -24.25 33.91 10.26
N ILE A 164 -24.95 34.83 9.59
CA ILE A 164 -24.42 36.12 9.13
C ILE A 164 -24.65 37.13 10.24
N LYS A 165 -23.56 37.64 10.81
CA LYS A 165 -23.60 38.63 11.89
C LYS A 165 -23.60 40.05 11.35
N ASN A 166 -23.95 41.00 12.22
CA ASN A 166 -23.80 42.42 11.93
C ASN A 166 -22.37 42.76 11.49
N GLY A 167 -22.22 43.41 10.34
CA GLY A 167 -20.93 43.75 9.72
C GLY A 167 -20.47 42.75 8.65
N ASP A 168 -20.95 41.51 8.68
CA ASP A 168 -20.68 40.48 7.66
C ASP A 168 -21.77 40.41 6.58
N ASN A 169 -22.82 41.23 6.69
CA ASN A 169 -23.96 41.29 5.77
C ASN A 169 -23.67 42.01 4.43
N SER A 170 -22.43 42.01 3.97
CA SER A 170 -22.06 42.37 2.58
C SER A 170 -21.94 41.11 1.73
N LEU A 171 -21.96 41.23 0.39
CA LEU A 171 -21.75 40.06 -0.49
C LEU A 171 -20.40 39.35 -0.21
N GLN A 172 -19.36 40.13 0.10
CA GLN A 172 -18.06 39.59 0.49
C GLN A 172 -18.12 38.86 1.85
N GLY A 173 -18.75 39.47 2.86
CA GLY A 173 -18.88 38.84 4.18
C GLY A 173 -19.71 37.55 4.14
N ILE A 174 -20.80 37.53 3.36
CA ILE A 174 -21.62 36.32 3.16
C ILE A 174 -20.81 35.22 2.48
N ARG A 175 -20.06 35.56 1.41
CA ARG A 175 -19.17 34.60 0.74
C ARG A 175 -18.20 33.98 1.74
N ASP A 176 -17.53 34.82 2.52
CA ASP A 176 -16.49 34.39 3.45
C ASP A 176 -17.08 33.53 4.58
N ALA A 177 -18.25 33.91 5.12
CA ALA A 177 -18.97 33.15 6.13
C ALA A 177 -19.42 31.75 5.63
N VAL A 178 -19.98 31.68 4.42
CA VAL A 178 -20.43 30.40 3.83
C VAL A 178 -19.25 29.47 3.56
N ASN A 179 -18.17 29.99 2.97
CA ASN A 179 -16.97 29.21 2.69
C ASN A 179 -16.26 28.74 3.98
N ALA A 180 -16.26 29.57 5.03
CA ALA A 180 -15.70 29.20 6.33
C ALA A 180 -16.51 28.10 7.05
N ALA A 181 -17.82 28.02 6.80
CA ALA A 181 -18.69 27.02 7.43
C ALA A 181 -18.47 25.59 6.90
N ASN A 182 -17.86 25.43 5.71
CA ASN A 182 -17.59 24.14 5.07
C ASN A 182 -18.79 23.19 5.05
N ILE A 183 -19.95 23.71 4.65
CA ILE A 183 -21.24 23.01 4.69
C ILE A 183 -21.62 22.30 3.38
N GLY A 184 -20.64 22.07 2.49
CA GLY A 184 -20.89 21.43 1.18
C GLY A 184 -21.35 22.38 0.07
N VAL A 185 -21.28 23.70 0.30
CA VAL A 185 -21.49 24.75 -0.71
C VAL A 185 -20.24 25.60 -0.81
N THR A 186 -19.90 26.03 -2.02
CA THR A 186 -18.90 27.08 -2.27
C THR A 186 -19.62 28.35 -2.74
N ALA A 187 -19.33 29.47 -2.09
CA ALA A 187 -19.77 30.79 -2.47
C ALA A 187 -18.67 31.53 -3.26
N THR A 188 -19.04 32.22 -4.34
CA THR A 188 -18.14 33.07 -5.12
C THR A 188 -18.83 34.35 -5.59
N LEU A 189 -18.03 35.36 -5.93
CA LEU A 189 -18.52 36.62 -6.50
C LEU A 189 -18.11 36.69 -7.97
N VAL A 190 -19.10 36.88 -8.85
CA VAL A 190 -18.89 37.10 -10.28
C VAL A 190 -19.41 38.48 -10.66
N SER A 191 -18.63 39.20 -11.47
CA SER A 191 -19.00 40.51 -11.96
C SER A 191 -19.44 40.42 -13.43
N ASP A 192 -20.66 40.83 -13.75
CA ASP A 192 -21.23 40.74 -15.11
C ASP A 192 -20.99 42.01 -15.97
N GLY A 193 -20.45 43.07 -15.35
CA GLY A 193 -20.16 44.35 -16.00
C GLY A 193 -21.37 45.28 -16.20
N SER A 194 -22.54 44.93 -15.65
CA SER A 194 -23.74 45.77 -15.68
C SER A 194 -23.69 46.93 -14.66
N ALA A 195 -24.78 47.71 -14.56
CA ALA A 195 -24.90 48.79 -13.57
C ALA A 195 -24.99 48.27 -12.12
N THR A 196 -25.37 47.00 -11.93
CA THR A 196 -25.37 46.29 -10.66
C THR A 196 -24.53 45.02 -10.82
N PRO A 197 -23.20 45.17 -10.97
CA PRO A 197 -22.41 44.14 -11.62
C PRO A 197 -22.15 42.89 -10.78
N ASP A 198 -22.26 42.98 -9.46
CA ASP A 198 -21.74 41.95 -8.57
C ASP A 198 -22.82 40.94 -8.16
N HIS A 199 -22.60 39.68 -8.52
CA HIS A 199 -23.48 38.55 -8.20
C HIS A 199 -22.81 37.61 -7.21
N LEU A 200 -23.56 37.17 -6.21
CA LEU A 200 -23.17 36.07 -5.34
C LEU A 200 -23.70 34.76 -5.92
N ILE A 201 -22.78 33.84 -6.19
CA ILE A 201 -23.10 32.52 -6.73
C ILE A 201 -22.80 31.47 -5.66
N PHE A 202 -23.78 30.63 -5.39
CA PHE A 202 -23.62 29.42 -4.60
C PHE A 202 -23.58 28.22 -5.53
N THR A 203 -22.57 27.37 -5.36
CA THR A 203 -22.42 26.12 -6.11
C THR A 203 -22.30 24.98 -5.12
N SER A 204 -23.07 23.91 -5.34
CA SER A 204 -22.92 22.69 -4.55
C SER A 204 -21.55 22.06 -4.80
N ASN A 205 -20.91 21.57 -3.74
CA ASN A 205 -19.63 20.85 -3.87
C ASN A 205 -19.83 19.41 -4.38
N LYS A 206 -21.08 18.95 -4.49
CA LYS A 206 -21.46 17.66 -5.07
C LYS A 206 -22.19 17.87 -6.39
N THR A 207 -22.11 16.85 -7.24
CA THR A 207 -22.89 16.74 -8.47
C THR A 207 -24.07 15.78 -8.25
N GLY A 208 -24.99 15.73 -9.23
CA GLY A 208 -26.14 14.82 -9.20
C GLY A 208 -27.44 15.53 -8.89
N GLU A 209 -28.58 14.92 -9.25
CA GLU A 209 -29.93 15.48 -9.03
C GLU A 209 -30.21 15.78 -7.56
N VAL A 210 -29.66 14.95 -6.66
CA VAL A 210 -29.76 15.12 -5.19
C VAL A 210 -28.98 16.32 -4.67
N SER A 211 -28.09 16.93 -5.47
CA SER A 211 -27.30 18.09 -5.07
C SER A 211 -28.04 19.42 -5.23
N SER A 212 -29.33 19.39 -5.60
CA SER A 212 -30.16 20.59 -5.68
C SER A 212 -30.28 21.23 -4.31
N MET A 213 -30.21 22.56 -4.25
CA MET A 213 -30.15 23.30 -3.00
C MET A 213 -31.51 23.91 -2.66
N LYS A 214 -31.82 23.98 -1.38
CA LYS A 214 -32.82 24.89 -0.82
C LYS A 214 -32.15 25.73 0.26
N ILE A 215 -32.40 27.04 0.26
CA ILE A 215 -31.86 28.00 1.23
C ILE A 215 -33.02 28.69 1.93
N ASP A 216 -33.22 28.34 3.20
CA ASP A 216 -34.10 29.07 4.09
C ASP A 216 -33.31 30.20 4.77
N VAL A 217 -33.92 31.38 4.83
CA VAL A 217 -33.32 32.60 5.40
C VAL A 217 -34.23 33.13 6.50
N ASP A 218 -33.72 33.17 7.72
CA ASP A 218 -34.41 33.68 8.91
C ASP A 218 -33.62 34.84 9.53
N GLY A 219 -34.26 35.96 9.83
CA GLY A 219 -33.63 37.19 10.32
C GLY A 219 -33.92 38.42 9.46
N ASP A 220 -32.90 38.99 8.80
CA ASP A 220 -33.01 40.25 8.06
C ASP A 220 -33.81 40.11 6.75
N ALA A 221 -34.88 40.89 6.60
CA ALA A 221 -35.76 40.85 5.44
C ALA A 221 -35.10 41.24 4.11
N ALA A 222 -34.08 42.11 4.13
CA ALA A 222 -33.35 42.47 2.92
C ALA A 222 -32.45 41.32 2.45
N LEU A 223 -31.83 40.60 3.39
CA LEU A 223 -31.08 39.38 3.06
C LEU A 223 -31.99 38.25 2.57
N GLN A 224 -33.17 38.08 3.20
CA GLN A 224 -34.18 37.15 2.70
C GLN A 224 -34.60 37.49 1.26
N GLY A 225 -34.74 38.79 0.95
CA GLY A 225 -35.09 39.28 -0.39
C GLY A 225 -34.04 39.05 -1.48
N ILE A 226 -32.82 38.63 -1.13
CA ILE A 226 -31.76 38.33 -2.12
C ILE A 226 -31.22 36.90 -2.02
N LEU A 227 -31.31 36.22 -0.87
CA LEU A 227 -30.69 34.91 -0.63
C LEU A 227 -31.69 33.74 -0.53
N ALA A 228 -32.99 33.99 -0.40
CA ALA A 228 -33.97 32.92 -0.25
C ALA A 228 -34.12 32.09 -1.53
N TYR A 229 -34.11 30.77 -1.38
CA TYR A 229 -34.32 29.86 -2.49
C TYR A 229 -35.03 28.59 -2.03
N ASP A 230 -36.35 28.55 -2.21
CA ASP A 230 -37.15 27.34 -2.10
C ASP A 230 -37.79 27.04 -3.46
N PRO A 231 -37.39 25.97 -4.16
CA PRO A 231 -37.98 25.57 -5.44
C PRO A 231 -39.50 25.39 -5.40
N ALA A 232 -40.08 25.05 -4.24
CA ALA A 232 -41.52 24.92 -4.03
C ALA A 232 -42.17 26.19 -3.46
N GLY A 233 -41.39 27.25 -3.21
CA GLY A 233 -41.80 28.47 -2.53
C GLY A 233 -41.08 29.72 -3.06
N THR A 234 -40.57 30.55 -2.15
CA THR A 234 -39.92 31.83 -2.50
C THR A 234 -38.55 31.61 -3.13
N GLN A 235 -38.35 32.13 -4.34
CA GLN A 235 -37.07 32.07 -5.07
C GLN A 235 -36.60 33.47 -5.46
N THR A 236 -35.62 34.00 -4.72
CA THR A 236 -34.95 35.27 -5.07
C THR A 236 -33.66 35.03 -5.84
N LEU A 237 -33.04 33.87 -5.61
CA LEU A 237 -31.90 33.38 -6.40
C LEU A 237 -32.38 32.73 -7.70
N LYS A 238 -31.60 32.87 -8.78
CA LYS A 238 -31.83 32.23 -10.07
C LYS A 238 -30.88 31.07 -10.29
N GLN A 239 -31.41 29.93 -10.72
CA GLN A 239 -30.62 28.78 -11.10
C GLN A 239 -29.86 29.02 -12.40
N THR A 240 -28.53 28.82 -12.35
CA THR A 240 -27.60 29.00 -13.47
C THR A 240 -27.08 27.66 -14.01
N SER A 241 -27.08 26.60 -13.19
CA SER A 241 -26.78 25.23 -13.62
C SER A 241 -27.67 24.25 -12.87
N VAL A 242 -28.22 23.27 -13.59
CA VAL A 242 -29.14 22.25 -13.06
C VAL A 242 -28.33 21.15 -12.38
N ALA A 243 -28.76 20.74 -11.19
CA ALA A 243 -28.28 19.50 -10.60
C ALA A 243 -28.80 18.32 -11.43
N GLN A 244 -27.89 17.54 -12.01
CA GLN A 244 -28.26 16.40 -12.84
C GLN A 244 -27.27 15.25 -12.65
N ASN A 245 -27.74 14.02 -12.86
CA ASN A 245 -26.95 12.81 -12.75
C ASN A 245 -26.21 12.48 -14.05
N THR A 246 -25.13 11.71 -13.94
CA THR A 246 -24.55 10.99 -15.06
C THR A 246 -25.51 9.89 -15.48
N GLN A 247 -25.88 9.87 -16.75
CA GLN A 247 -26.70 8.83 -17.35
C GLN A 247 -25.91 8.13 -18.44
N LEU A 248 -25.85 6.81 -18.37
CA LEU A 248 -25.20 5.99 -19.36
C LEU A 248 -25.92 4.64 -19.52
N THR A 249 -25.62 3.92 -20.59
CA THR A 249 -25.98 2.51 -20.71
C THR A 249 -24.74 1.63 -20.82
N VAL A 250 -24.77 0.46 -20.19
CA VAL A 250 -23.76 -0.60 -20.34
C VAL A 250 -24.45 -1.82 -20.93
N ASN A 251 -24.06 -2.24 -22.14
CA ASN A 251 -24.74 -3.32 -22.88
C ASN A 251 -26.27 -3.13 -22.97
N GLY A 252 -26.74 -1.88 -23.03
CA GLY A 252 -28.16 -1.53 -23.06
C GLY A 252 -28.83 -1.36 -21.69
N PHE A 253 -28.19 -1.75 -20.59
CA PHE A 253 -28.73 -1.53 -19.24
C PHE A 253 -28.47 -0.09 -18.80
N PHE A 254 -29.52 0.61 -18.39
CA PHE A 254 -29.44 1.99 -17.91
C PHE A 254 -28.77 2.06 -16.54
N VAL A 255 -27.80 2.97 -16.42
CA VAL A 255 -27.09 3.28 -15.20
C VAL A 255 -27.24 4.78 -14.94
N ASN A 256 -27.64 5.10 -13.72
CA ASN A 256 -27.80 6.46 -13.24
C ASN A 256 -26.88 6.67 -12.04
N SER A 257 -26.04 7.70 -12.09
CA SER A 257 -25.05 7.98 -11.05
C SER A 257 -25.02 9.45 -10.69
N PRO A 258 -24.98 9.82 -9.40
CA PRO A 258 -24.86 11.22 -9.00
C PRO A 258 -23.52 11.84 -9.39
N THR A 259 -22.49 11.03 -9.69
CA THR A 259 -21.13 11.49 -9.98
C THR A 259 -20.68 11.13 -11.40
N ASN A 260 -19.69 11.85 -11.92
CA ASN A 260 -18.98 11.50 -13.16
C ASN A 260 -17.97 10.35 -12.94
N GLU A 261 -17.59 10.07 -11.69
CA GLU A 261 -16.92 8.83 -11.28
C GLU A 261 -18.00 7.79 -10.98
N VAL A 262 -18.41 7.03 -12.00
CA VAL A 262 -19.46 6.01 -11.90
C VAL A 262 -18.84 4.70 -11.40
N LYS A 263 -19.17 4.32 -10.16
CA LYS A 263 -18.69 3.10 -9.51
C LYS A 263 -19.70 1.97 -9.71
N GLU A 264 -19.21 0.75 -9.87
CA GLU A 264 -20.01 -0.48 -9.90
C GLU A 264 -21.09 -0.52 -11.01
N ALA A 265 -20.97 0.31 -12.06
CA ALA A 265 -21.80 0.17 -13.27
C ALA A 265 -21.59 -1.20 -13.95
N VAL A 266 -20.36 -1.68 -13.88
CA VAL A 266 -20.00 -3.09 -14.00
C VAL A 266 -19.35 -3.44 -12.67
N GLN A 267 -19.68 -4.61 -12.11
CA GLN A 267 -19.14 -5.03 -10.82
C GLN A 267 -17.61 -4.91 -10.81
N GLY A 268 -17.06 -4.23 -9.80
CA GLY A 268 -15.62 -4.03 -9.65
C GLY A 268 -14.98 -3.06 -10.65
N VAL A 269 -15.76 -2.29 -11.42
CA VAL A 269 -15.27 -1.28 -12.38
C VAL A 269 -15.67 0.12 -11.93
N THR A 270 -14.73 1.07 -12.06
CA THR A 270 -14.99 2.50 -11.91
C THR A 270 -14.77 3.20 -13.25
N LEU A 271 -15.78 3.90 -13.74
CA LEU A 271 -15.73 4.71 -14.96
C LEU A 271 -15.59 6.19 -14.58
N ASN A 272 -14.63 6.89 -15.15
CA ASN A 272 -14.50 8.34 -15.05
C ASN A 272 -14.97 8.96 -16.37
N VAL A 273 -16.21 9.47 -16.36
CA VAL A 273 -16.87 10.06 -17.52
C VAL A 273 -16.32 11.47 -17.78
N ILE A 274 -15.97 11.73 -19.04
CA ILE A 274 -15.34 12.98 -19.49
C ILE A 274 -16.27 13.75 -20.44
N LYS A 275 -16.98 13.05 -21.33
CA LYS A 275 -17.98 13.62 -22.24
C LYS A 275 -19.03 12.58 -22.63
N THR A 276 -20.09 13.03 -23.29
CA THR A 276 -21.10 12.16 -23.88
C THR A 276 -20.57 11.46 -25.13
N GLY A 277 -21.12 10.28 -25.45
CA GLY A 277 -20.73 9.48 -26.60
C GLY A 277 -20.78 7.97 -26.35
N THR A 278 -20.62 7.19 -27.42
CA THR A 278 -20.61 5.73 -27.38
C THR A 278 -19.22 5.18 -27.68
N THR A 279 -18.73 4.26 -26.84
CA THR A 279 -17.47 3.54 -27.09
C THR A 279 -17.47 2.17 -26.41
N SER A 280 -16.58 1.27 -26.86
CA SER A 280 -16.42 -0.06 -26.27
C SER A 280 -15.28 -0.08 -25.26
N MET A 281 -15.46 -0.90 -24.22
CA MET A 281 -14.47 -1.20 -23.20
C MET A 281 -14.26 -2.71 -23.14
N THR A 282 -13.02 -3.15 -23.30
CA THR A 282 -12.61 -4.54 -23.10
C THR A 282 -11.89 -4.66 -21.77
N LEU A 283 -12.39 -5.55 -20.91
CA LEU A 283 -11.71 -6.01 -19.69
C LEU A 283 -11.04 -7.35 -19.99
N ALA A 284 -9.73 -7.40 -19.81
CA ALA A 284 -8.95 -8.63 -19.95
C ALA A 284 -7.94 -8.75 -18.82
N LYS A 285 -7.50 -9.98 -18.54
CA LYS A 285 -6.38 -10.23 -17.63
C LYS A 285 -5.11 -9.56 -18.15
N ASP A 286 -4.35 -8.93 -17.26
CA ASP A 286 -3.08 -8.28 -17.64
C ASP A 286 -1.97 -9.31 -17.82
N THR A 287 -2.00 -10.00 -18.96
CA THR A 287 -1.00 -11.02 -19.32
C THR A 287 0.39 -10.41 -19.57
N ALA A 288 0.45 -9.15 -19.99
CA ALA A 288 1.70 -8.44 -20.23
C ALA A 288 2.46 -8.18 -18.91
N ALA A 289 1.75 -7.75 -17.86
CA ALA A 289 2.36 -7.56 -16.54
C ALA A 289 2.90 -8.88 -15.95
N VAL A 290 2.16 -9.98 -16.13
CA VAL A 290 2.61 -11.31 -15.70
C VAL A 290 3.83 -11.76 -16.48
N GLU A 291 3.83 -11.64 -17.81
CA GLU A 291 4.98 -12.00 -18.66
C GLU A 291 6.23 -11.17 -18.29
N ALA A 292 6.08 -9.86 -18.08
CA ALA A 292 7.17 -8.99 -17.64
C ALA A 292 7.74 -9.41 -16.27
N SER A 293 6.87 -9.81 -15.33
CA SER A 293 7.26 -10.26 -14.00
C SER A 293 8.00 -11.60 -14.05
N VAL A 294 7.52 -12.56 -14.85
CA VAL A 294 8.19 -13.86 -15.07
C VAL A 294 9.55 -13.67 -15.73
N ASN A 295 9.65 -12.82 -16.76
CA ASN A 295 10.92 -12.50 -17.41
C ASN A 295 11.91 -11.83 -16.45
N SER A 296 11.44 -10.92 -15.60
CA SER A 296 12.27 -10.26 -14.58
C SER A 296 12.82 -11.26 -13.55
N PHE A 297 11.98 -12.21 -13.12
CA PHE A 297 12.39 -13.31 -12.26
C PHE A 297 13.47 -14.17 -12.91
N VAL A 298 13.25 -14.63 -14.15
CA VAL A 298 14.23 -15.46 -14.88
C VAL A 298 15.53 -14.72 -15.10
N LYS A 299 15.48 -13.42 -15.45
CA LYS A 299 16.67 -12.58 -15.57
C LYS A 299 17.44 -12.50 -14.25
N ALA A 300 16.75 -12.21 -13.13
CA ALA A 300 17.40 -12.08 -11.84
C ALA A 300 18.04 -13.41 -11.38
N TYR A 301 17.37 -14.55 -11.61
CA TYR A 301 17.95 -15.87 -11.37
C TYR A 301 19.20 -16.13 -12.22
N ASN A 302 19.17 -15.77 -13.51
CA ASN A 302 20.29 -15.95 -14.42
C ASN A 302 21.47 -15.05 -14.07
N ASP A 303 21.21 -13.80 -13.67
CA ASP A 303 22.24 -12.86 -13.22
C ASP A 303 22.90 -13.35 -11.92
N LEU A 304 22.12 -13.90 -10.97
CA LEU A 304 22.64 -14.54 -9.78
C LEU A 304 23.49 -15.77 -10.13
N THR A 305 22.99 -16.65 -10.99
CA THR A 305 23.72 -17.84 -11.46
C THR A 305 25.04 -17.47 -12.13
N LYS A 306 25.04 -16.41 -12.96
CA LYS A 306 26.23 -15.86 -13.60
C LYS A 306 27.22 -15.32 -12.56
N THR A 307 26.73 -14.62 -11.54
CA THR A 307 27.55 -14.10 -10.44
C THR A 307 28.22 -15.25 -9.68
N ILE A 308 27.45 -16.27 -9.29
CA ILE A 308 27.98 -17.46 -8.61
C ILE A 308 29.02 -18.16 -9.50
N LYS A 309 28.72 -18.37 -10.79
CA LYS A 309 29.64 -19.01 -11.74
C LYS A 309 30.94 -18.23 -11.91
N ASN A 310 30.88 -16.90 -11.99
CA ASN A 310 32.07 -16.04 -12.10
C ASN A 310 32.91 -16.07 -10.82
N LEU A 311 32.28 -16.16 -9.65
CA LEU A 311 32.97 -16.21 -8.37
C LEU A 311 33.54 -17.60 -8.06
N THR A 312 32.90 -18.68 -8.50
CA THR A 312 33.26 -20.07 -8.12
C THR A 312 33.92 -20.88 -9.24
N GLY A 313 33.80 -20.43 -10.49
CA GLY A 313 34.28 -21.14 -11.66
C GLY A 313 35.76 -20.87 -11.98
N TYR A 314 36.31 -21.71 -12.84
CA TYR A 314 37.64 -21.54 -13.43
C TYR A 314 37.50 -21.11 -14.88
N ASN A 315 38.16 -20.02 -15.26
CA ASN A 315 38.18 -19.55 -16.64
C ASN A 315 39.36 -20.21 -17.38
N ALA A 316 39.06 -21.10 -18.33
CA ALA A 316 40.06 -21.86 -19.07
C ALA A 316 40.96 -20.99 -19.97
N ASP A 317 40.45 -19.86 -20.47
CA ASP A 317 41.15 -18.97 -21.39
C ASP A 317 42.20 -18.12 -20.66
N THR A 318 41.80 -17.52 -19.54
CA THR A 318 42.67 -16.68 -18.70
C THR A 318 43.50 -17.49 -17.71
N LYS A 319 43.17 -18.78 -17.52
CA LYS A 319 43.76 -19.66 -16.50
C LYS A 319 43.62 -19.12 -15.06
N VAL A 320 42.60 -18.29 -14.82
CA VAL A 320 42.33 -17.69 -13.51
C VAL A 320 41.05 -18.31 -12.91
N GLY A 321 41.16 -18.73 -11.66
CA GLY A 321 40.02 -19.14 -10.85
C GLY A 321 39.30 -17.94 -10.25
N GLY A 322 37.97 -18.02 -10.12
CA GLY A 322 37.19 -17.05 -9.36
C GLY A 322 37.62 -16.99 -7.88
N LEU A 323 37.30 -15.87 -7.22
CA LEU A 323 37.72 -15.59 -5.84
C LEU A 323 37.17 -16.59 -4.80
N LEU A 324 36.07 -17.27 -5.13
CA LEU A 324 35.36 -18.24 -4.30
C LEU A 324 35.45 -19.67 -4.89
N VAL A 325 36.46 -19.98 -5.71
CA VAL A 325 36.70 -21.36 -6.14
C VAL A 325 36.87 -22.26 -4.92
N GLY A 326 36.12 -23.38 -4.89
CA GLY A 326 36.15 -24.31 -3.77
C GLY A 326 35.31 -23.90 -2.55
N ASP A 327 34.68 -22.72 -2.57
CA ASP A 327 33.85 -22.23 -1.46
C ASP A 327 32.54 -23.04 -1.32
N SER A 328 32.27 -23.56 -0.12
CA SER A 328 31.09 -24.39 0.15
C SER A 328 29.80 -23.58 0.23
N THR A 329 29.87 -22.36 0.77
CA THR A 329 28.69 -21.49 0.97
C THR A 329 28.06 -21.13 -0.37
N ALA A 330 28.88 -20.73 -1.36
CA ALA A 330 28.39 -20.41 -2.70
C ALA A 330 27.74 -21.63 -3.40
N ARG A 331 28.30 -22.84 -3.21
CA ARG A 331 27.69 -24.08 -3.74
C ARG A 331 26.36 -24.41 -3.06
N THR A 332 26.32 -24.36 -1.72
CA THR A 332 25.08 -24.62 -0.95
C THR A 332 23.94 -23.70 -1.38
N ILE A 333 24.22 -22.41 -1.57
CA ILE A 333 23.24 -21.43 -2.06
C ILE A 333 22.70 -21.85 -3.43
N GLN A 334 23.58 -22.16 -4.37
CA GLN A 334 23.19 -22.58 -5.72
C GLN A 334 22.33 -23.86 -5.71
N ASP A 335 22.74 -24.86 -4.93
CA ASP A 335 22.04 -26.15 -4.85
C ASP A 335 20.67 -26.01 -4.19
N GLN A 336 20.55 -25.24 -3.10
CA GLN A 336 19.28 -25.03 -2.40
C GLN A 336 18.28 -24.22 -3.23
N LEU A 337 18.74 -23.18 -3.94
CA LEU A 337 17.88 -22.42 -4.86
C LEU A 337 17.34 -23.32 -5.99
N ARG A 338 18.23 -24.11 -6.60
CA ARG A 338 17.86 -25.03 -7.67
C ARG A 338 16.90 -26.12 -7.19
N ASN A 339 17.16 -26.71 -6.03
CA ASN A 339 16.30 -27.73 -5.42
C ASN A 339 14.92 -27.16 -5.06
N THR A 340 14.86 -25.91 -4.60
CA THR A 340 13.59 -25.26 -4.30
C THR A 340 12.75 -25.08 -5.57
N LEU A 341 13.36 -24.65 -6.67
CA LEU A 341 12.69 -24.47 -7.96
C LEU A 341 12.33 -25.77 -8.69
N SER A 342 13.01 -26.87 -8.39
CA SER A 342 12.69 -28.19 -8.94
C SER A 342 11.73 -29.00 -8.06
N SER A 343 11.51 -28.59 -6.81
CA SER A 343 10.58 -29.25 -5.88
C SER A 343 9.13 -29.05 -6.30
N ALA A 344 8.30 -30.09 -6.14
CA ALA A 344 6.87 -29.95 -6.36
C ALA A 344 6.23 -29.00 -5.32
N LEU A 345 5.28 -28.20 -5.77
CA LEU A 345 4.45 -27.36 -4.89
C LEU A 345 3.21 -28.14 -4.45
N SER A 346 2.85 -28.00 -3.18
CA SER A 346 1.60 -28.52 -2.63
C SER A 346 0.51 -27.44 -2.61
N GLY A 347 -0.75 -27.87 -2.50
CA GLY A 347 -1.90 -26.96 -2.38
C GLY A 347 -2.25 -26.16 -3.65
N LEU A 348 -1.70 -26.56 -4.80
CA LEU A 348 -2.14 -26.06 -6.10
C LEU A 348 -3.50 -26.67 -6.44
N SER A 349 -4.45 -25.85 -6.89
CA SER A 349 -5.74 -26.35 -7.40
C SER A 349 -5.57 -27.26 -8.62
N ASN A 350 -4.52 -27.04 -9.42
CA ASN A 350 -4.08 -27.95 -10.47
C ASN A 350 -2.76 -28.60 -10.06
N SER A 351 -2.85 -29.82 -9.52
CA SER A 351 -1.69 -30.58 -9.00
C SER A 351 -0.63 -30.90 -10.04
N ASN A 352 -0.95 -30.81 -11.33
CA ASN A 352 0.01 -31.07 -12.40
C ASN A 352 0.88 -29.85 -12.70
N MET A 353 0.47 -28.64 -12.27
CA MET A 353 1.11 -27.38 -12.64
C MET A 353 2.57 -27.29 -12.16
N SER A 354 3.48 -26.91 -13.06
CA SER A 354 4.92 -26.75 -12.77
C SER A 354 5.58 -25.70 -13.66
N LEU A 355 6.79 -25.24 -13.31
CA LEU A 355 7.53 -24.24 -14.11
C LEU A 355 7.66 -24.65 -15.59
N PRO A 356 8.06 -25.90 -15.94
CA PRO A 356 8.18 -26.28 -17.35
C PRO A 356 6.86 -26.25 -18.11
N GLN A 357 5.73 -26.49 -17.43
CA GLN A 357 4.40 -26.47 -18.05
C GLN A 357 3.93 -25.05 -18.40
N ILE A 358 4.38 -24.04 -17.65
CA ILE A 358 4.17 -22.63 -17.99
C ILE A 358 5.27 -22.07 -18.90
N GLY A 359 6.16 -22.92 -19.43
CA GLY A 359 7.22 -22.50 -20.34
C GLY A 359 8.50 -22.00 -19.68
N VAL A 360 8.68 -22.16 -18.36
CA VAL A 360 9.91 -21.79 -17.65
C VAL A 360 10.72 -23.05 -17.34
N ALA A 361 11.90 -23.22 -17.94
CA ALA A 361 12.66 -24.46 -17.79
C ALA A 361 14.16 -24.22 -17.60
N PHE A 362 14.78 -25.14 -16.84
CA PHE A 362 16.23 -25.19 -16.68
C PHE A 362 16.93 -25.60 -17.98
N GLN A 363 18.01 -24.90 -18.28
CA GLN A 363 18.95 -25.20 -19.35
C GLN A 363 20.09 -26.11 -18.83
N LYS A 364 20.86 -26.69 -19.75
CA LYS A 364 21.99 -27.58 -19.43
C LYS A 364 23.07 -26.89 -18.58
N ASP A 365 23.19 -25.57 -18.69
CA ASP A 365 24.17 -24.76 -17.96
C ASP A 365 23.67 -24.29 -16.58
N GLY A 366 22.44 -24.66 -16.18
CA GLY A 366 21.83 -24.29 -14.91
C GLY A 366 21.04 -22.97 -14.92
N THR A 367 21.02 -22.25 -16.05
CA THR A 367 20.17 -21.06 -16.24
C THR A 367 18.71 -21.44 -16.48
N LEU A 368 17.80 -20.47 -16.36
CA LEU A 368 16.39 -20.59 -16.73
C LEU A 368 16.15 -19.92 -18.10
N ALA A 369 15.25 -20.49 -18.90
CA ALA A 369 14.73 -19.87 -20.12
C ALA A 369 13.20 -19.83 -20.10
N VAL A 370 12.64 -18.81 -20.75
CA VAL A 370 11.21 -18.63 -20.95
C VAL A 370 10.84 -18.95 -22.40
N ASP A 371 9.89 -19.86 -22.59
CA ASP A 371 9.18 -20.08 -23.84
C ASP A 371 7.91 -19.21 -23.81
N SER A 372 7.99 -17.99 -24.38
CA SER A 372 6.87 -17.03 -24.38
C SER A 372 5.59 -17.59 -25.01
N VAL A 373 5.70 -18.52 -25.97
CA VAL A 373 4.52 -19.14 -26.60
C VAL A 373 3.81 -20.06 -25.61
N LYS A 374 4.57 -20.90 -24.89
CA LYS A 374 4.00 -21.75 -23.82
C LYS A 374 3.49 -20.94 -22.64
N LEU A 375 4.21 -19.89 -22.24
CA LEU A 375 3.78 -19.00 -21.16
C LEU A 375 2.46 -18.32 -21.52
N LYS A 376 2.34 -17.76 -22.73
CA LYS A 376 1.09 -17.17 -23.21
C LYS A 376 -0.04 -18.18 -23.26
N LYS A 377 0.19 -19.38 -23.81
CA LYS A 377 -0.81 -20.45 -23.83
C LYS A 377 -1.26 -20.85 -22.42
N ALA A 378 -0.35 -20.92 -21.46
CA ALA A 378 -0.68 -21.21 -20.07
C ALA A 378 -1.49 -20.07 -19.42
N MET A 379 -1.18 -18.81 -19.74
CA MET A 379 -1.95 -17.65 -19.26
C MET A 379 -3.36 -17.63 -19.86
N ASP A 380 -3.54 -18.07 -21.10
CA ASP A 380 -4.85 -18.12 -21.74
C ASP A 380 -5.76 -19.22 -21.14
N THR A 381 -5.19 -20.37 -20.77
CA THR A 381 -5.97 -21.54 -20.31
C THR A 381 -6.04 -21.69 -18.79
N ASN A 382 -4.98 -21.34 -18.07
CA ASN A 382 -4.80 -21.66 -16.65
C ASN A 382 -4.37 -20.45 -15.80
N TYR A 383 -4.74 -19.22 -16.20
CA TYR A 383 -4.27 -17.98 -15.55
C TYR A 383 -4.32 -18.00 -14.01
N GLY A 384 -5.45 -18.42 -13.44
CA GLY A 384 -5.63 -18.44 -11.98
C GLY A 384 -4.76 -19.46 -11.26
N ASP A 385 -4.29 -20.49 -11.98
CA ASP A 385 -3.42 -21.52 -11.42
C ASP A 385 -1.93 -21.14 -11.52
N ILE A 386 -1.56 -20.23 -12.43
CA ILE A 386 -0.20 -19.67 -12.52
C ILE A 386 0.14 -18.88 -11.25
N ALA A 387 -0.83 -18.15 -10.70
CA ALA A 387 -0.67 -17.44 -9.44
C ALA A 387 -0.22 -18.38 -8.32
N GLY A 388 -0.77 -19.60 -8.27
CA GLY A 388 -0.39 -20.64 -7.31
C GLY A 388 1.07 -21.08 -7.40
N LEU A 389 1.69 -21.00 -8.59
CA LEU A 389 3.10 -21.35 -8.73
C LEU A 389 4.03 -20.34 -8.07
N PHE A 390 3.66 -19.06 -8.01
CA PHE A 390 4.58 -18.01 -7.59
C PHE A 390 4.13 -17.30 -6.32
N ALA A 391 2.87 -16.91 -6.24
CA ALA A 391 2.30 -16.17 -5.13
C ALA A 391 1.73 -17.09 -4.04
N THR A 392 1.48 -16.48 -2.88
CA THR A 392 0.70 -17.13 -1.82
C THR A 392 -0.78 -16.86 -2.07
N VAL A 393 -1.51 -17.89 -2.48
CA VAL A 393 -2.92 -17.78 -2.89
C VAL A 393 -3.77 -18.89 -2.31
N GLY A 394 -5.03 -18.56 -2.04
CA GLY A 394 -6.08 -19.53 -1.71
C GLY A 394 -7.16 -19.51 -2.77
N LYS A 395 -7.55 -20.67 -3.28
CA LYS A 395 -8.65 -20.83 -4.24
C LYS A 395 -9.72 -21.71 -3.65
N ALA A 396 -10.88 -21.12 -3.36
CA ALA A 396 -12.04 -21.86 -2.90
C ALA A 396 -12.76 -22.52 -4.09
N THR A 397 -13.36 -23.68 -3.83
CA THR A 397 -14.25 -24.33 -4.81
C THR A 397 -15.65 -23.71 -4.83
N ASP A 398 -16.02 -22.97 -3.79
CA ASP A 398 -17.30 -22.27 -3.65
C ASP A 398 -17.12 -20.80 -4.02
N SER A 399 -17.97 -20.29 -4.92
CA SER A 399 -17.90 -18.92 -5.44
C SER A 399 -18.30 -17.84 -4.43
N LEU A 400 -18.90 -18.20 -3.30
CA LEU A 400 -19.25 -17.31 -2.20
C LEU A 400 -18.22 -17.32 -1.06
N ILE A 401 -17.08 -17.97 -1.28
CA ILE A 401 -15.95 -18.01 -0.35
C ILE A 401 -14.73 -17.37 -1.02
N ASN A 402 -14.24 -16.28 -0.43
CA ASN A 402 -13.05 -15.60 -0.92
C ASN A 402 -11.87 -15.86 0.02
N PHE A 403 -10.68 -16.10 -0.53
CA PHE A 403 -9.45 -16.04 0.24
C PHE A 403 -9.14 -14.59 0.61
N THR A 404 -8.88 -14.32 1.88
CA THR A 404 -8.56 -12.96 2.36
C THR A 404 -7.07 -12.81 2.65
N SER A 405 -6.52 -13.70 3.47
CA SER A 405 -5.12 -13.61 3.88
C SER A 405 -4.62 -14.94 4.44
N SER A 406 -3.30 -15.08 4.58
CA SER A 406 -2.66 -16.16 5.30
C SER A 406 -1.49 -15.62 6.13
N THR A 407 -0.86 -16.48 6.92
CA THR A 407 0.40 -16.16 7.62
C THR A 407 1.48 -17.16 7.23
N SER A 408 2.74 -16.90 7.61
CA SER A 408 3.84 -17.84 7.41
C SER A 408 3.66 -19.19 8.12
N ALA A 409 2.77 -19.26 9.11
CA ALA A 409 2.42 -20.49 9.83
C ALA A 409 1.43 -21.39 9.06
N THR A 410 0.71 -20.85 8.08
CA THR A 410 -0.22 -21.61 7.25
C THR A 410 0.57 -22.56 6.37
N LYS A 411 0.28 -23.87 6.40
CA LYS A 411 0.93 -24.84 5.52
C LYS A 411 0.20 -24.90 4.18
N ALA A 412 0.93 -25.18 3.10
CA ALA A 412 0.32 -25.38 1.78
C ALA A 412 -0.43 -26.72 1.73
N GLY A 413 -1.69 -26.72 1.30
CA GLY A 413 -2.58 -27.87 1.30
C GLY A 413 -4.01 -27.53 0.91
N SER A 414 -4.89 -28.53 0.97
CA SER A 414 -6.33 -28.37 0.70
C SER A 414 -7.12 -28.54 1.99
N TYR A 415 -8.03 -27.61 2.28
CA TYR A 415 -8.76 -27.56 3.55
C TYR A 415 -10.27 -27.51 3.30
N ASP A 416 -11.00 -28.50 3.80
CA ASP A 416 -12.47 -28.53 3.71
C ASP A 416 -13.10 -27.42 4.57
N ILE A 417 -14.19 -26.85 4.07
CA ILE A 417 -14.90 -25.74 4.71
C ILE A 417 -16.31 -26.18 5.05
N ASN A 418 -16.71 -25.92 6.29
CA ASN A 418 -18.09 -26.13 6.74
C ASN A 418 -18.56 -24.89 7.50
N VAL A 419 -19.74 -24.38 7.16
CA VAL A 419 -20.32 -23.16 7.76
C VAL A 419 -21.51 -23.55 8.63
N THR A 420 -21.45 -23.25 9.92
CA THR A 420 -22.49 -23.56 10.90
C THR A 420 -23.40 -22.37 11.22
N LYS A 421 -22.93 -21.14 10.97
CA LYS A 421 -23.72 -19.92 11.10
C LYS A 421 -23.22 -18.87 10.11
N LEU A 422 -24.14 -18.16 9.46
CA LEU A 422 -23.79 -17.01 8.61
C LEU A 422 -23.76 -15.73 9.44
N ALA A 423 -22.90 -14.80 9.03
CA ALA A 423 -22.86 -13.49 9.64
C ALA A 423 -24.12 -12.69 9.31
N THR A 424 -24.63 -11.94 10.29
CA THR A 424 -25.74 -10.99 10.10
C THR A 424 -25.34 -9.58 10.51
N LYS A 425 -26.17 -8.61 10.11
CA LYS A 425 -26.04 -7.21 10.48
C LYS A 425 -26.96 -6.91 11.66
N GLY A 426 -26.54 -6.01 12.54
CA GLY A 426 -27.38 -5.50 13.61
C GLY A 426 -28.47 -4.59 13.06
N SER A 427 -29.68 -4.72 13.60
CA SER A 427 -30.83 -3.95 13.15
C SER A 427 -31.83 -3.64 14.26
N VAL A 428 -32.51 -2.51 14.14
CA VAL A 428 -33.70 -2.16 14.93
C VAL A 428 -34.86 -2.02 13.95
N THR A 429 -35.88 -2.87 14.09
CA THR A 429 -37.14 -2.73 13.34
C THR A 429 -38.20 -2.27 14.31
N GLY A 430 -38.82 -1.12 14.04
CA GLY A 430 -39.92 -0.60 14.86
C GLY A 430 -41.21 -1.41 14.71
N ASP A 431 -42.23 -1.02 15.47
CA ASP A 431 -43.59 -1.62 15.44
C ASP A 431 -44.69 -0.56 15.23
N VAL A 432 -44.34 0.64 14.78
CA VAL A 432 -45.27 1.73 14.43
C VAL A 432 -45.51 1.73 12.93
N ASP A 433 -46.78 1.62 12.52
CA ASP A 433 -47.17 1.82 11.13
C ASP A 433 -47.11 3.30 10.75
N LEU A 434 -45.98 3.70 10.15
CA LEU A 434 -45.74 5.08 9.70
C LEU A 434 -46.46 5.41 8.39
N ASN A 435 -47.11 4.45 7.73
CA ASN A 435 -47.93 4.70 6.54
C ASN A 435 -49.35 5.17 6.90
N ALA A 436 -49.81 4.92 8.12
CA ALA A 436 -51.16 5.25 8.56
C ALA A 436 -51.44 6.77 8.54
N ALA A 437 -50.44 7.59 8.87
CA ALA A 437 -50.51 9.05 8.80
C ALA A 437 -49.10 9.68 8.70
N PRO A 438 -48.98 10.90 8.16
CA PRO A 438 -47.72 11.65 8.23
C PRO A 438 -47.23 11.80 9.66
N THR A 439 -45.93 11.59 9.87
CA THR A 439 -45.30 11.73 11.18
C THR A 439 -44.85 13.18 11.38
N ILE A 440 -45.25 13.78 12.49
CA ILE A 440 -44.86 15.15 12.86
C ILE A 440 -43.62 15.11 13.74
N ILE A 441 -42.55 15.73 13.27
CA ILE A 441 -41.33 15.99 14.05
C ILE A 441 -41.43 17.38 14.67
N ALA A 442 -41.41 17.43 16.00
CA ALA A 442 -41.51 18.66 16.78
C ALA A 442 -40.21 19.48 16.72
N PRO A 443 -40.27 20.80 17.00
CA PRO A 443 -39.09 21.63 17.18
C PRO A 443 -38.09 21.03 18.17
N ASN A 444 -36.80 21.20 17.92
CA ASN A 444 -35.72 20.71 18.78
C ASN A 444 -35.72 19.18 19.04
N THR A 445 -36.24 18.39 18.09
CA THR A 445 -36.18 16.93 18.17
C THR A 445 -34.74 16.45 18.06
N LYS A 446 -34.28 15.72 19.09
CA LYS A 446 -32.97 15.09 19.14
C LYS A 446 -33.10 13.64 19.57
N LEU A 447 -32.32 12.76 18.95
CA LEU A 447 -32.21 11.35 19.30
C LEU A 447 -30.76 11.04 19.68
N SER A 448 -30.59 10.20 20.69
CA SER A 448 -29.29 9.60 21.01
C SER A 448 -29.17 8.26 20.31
N VAL A 449 -28.20 8.12 19.42
CA VAL A 449 -27.99 6.90 18.63
C VAL A 449 -26.64 6.29 18.97
N THR A 450 -26.57 4.96 18.96
CA THR A 450 -25.30 4.23 19.05
C THR A 450 -25.22 3.24 17.91
N ILE A 451 -24.29 3.45 16.98
CA ILE A 451 -24.06 2.58 15.81
C ILE A 451 -22.69 1.91 15.96
N ASP A 452 -22.67 0.58 15.98
CA ASP A 452 -21.46 -0.24 16.10
C ASP A 452 -20.53 0.15 17.28
N GLY A 453 -21.14 0.64 18.37
CA GLY A 453 -20.44 1.12 19.58
C GLY A 453 -20.10 2.60 19.59
N VAL A 454 -20.39 3.35 18.52
CA VAL A 454 -20.17 4.79 18.42
C VAL A 454 -21.45 5.54 18.78
N ALA A 455 -21.44 6.25 19.90
CA ALA A 455 -22.57 7.06 20.34
C ALA A 455 -22.52 8.47 19.71
N SER A 456 -23.67 8.97 19.27
CA SER A 456 -23.84 10.34 18.78
C SER A 456 -25.24 10.87 19.10
N LYS A 457 -25.38 12.20 19.09
CA LYS A 457 -26.67 12.88 19.20
C LYS A 457 -27.00 13.50 17.86
N ILE A 458 -28.15 13.11 17.32
CA ILE A 458 -28.63 13.59 16.03
C ILE A 458 -29.80 14.54 16.23
N ALA A 459 -29.92 15.55 15.39
CA ALA A 459 -31.07 16.43 15.33
C ALA A 459 -31.92 16.08 14.10
N LEU A 460 -33.24 16.00 14.29
CA LEU A 460 -34.19 15.85 13.20
C LEU A 460 -34.84 17.22 12.94
N THR A 461 -34.91 17.62 11.68
CA THR A 461 -35.58 18.85 11.26
C THR A 461 -37.07 18.77 11.58
N GLU A 462 -37.65 19.86 12.08
CA GLU A 462 -39.08 19.93 12.34
C GLU A 462 -39.90 19.89 11.04
N GLY A 463 -41.08 19.27 11.08
CA GLY A 463 -41.92 19.16 9.89
C GLY A 463 -42.87 17.97 9.93
N SER A 464 -43.65 17.82 8.86
CA SER A 464 -44.54 16.69 8.64
C SER A 464 -43.99 15.83 7.50
N TYR A 465 -43.70 14.56 7.79
CA TYR A 465 -43.00 13.65 6.87
C TYR A 465 -43.86 12.43 6.55
N THR A 466 -43.85 11.99 5.29
CA THR A 466 -44.30 10.63 4.94
C THR A 466 -43.32 9.60 5.50
N SER A 467 -43.73 8.33 5.61
CA SER A 467 -42.85 7.25 6.08
C SER A 467 -41.52 7.18 5.32
N ALA A 468 -41.55 7.29 3.99
CA ALA A 468 -40.35 7.30 3.15
C ALA A 468 -39.46 8.52 3.40
N GLN A 469 -40.05 9.71 3.54
CA GLN A 469 -39.30 10.93 3.86
C GLN A 469 -38.70 10.89 5.27
N LEU A 470 -39.40 10.27 6.23
CA LEU A 470 -38.91 10.11 7.59
C LEU A 470 -37.74 9.13 7.66
N ALA A 471 -37.81 7.98 6.97
CA ALA A 471 -36.68 7.06 6.87
C ALA A 471 -35.45 7.75 6.27
N ALA A 472 -35.66 8.53 5.20
CA ALA A 472 -34.62 9.36 4.59
C ALA A 472 -34.01 10.37 5.58
N LEU A 473 -34.85 11.13 6.29
CA LEU A 473 -34.41 12.10 7.29
C LEU A 473 -33.58 11.44 8.40
N VAL A 474 -34.07 10.33 8.95
CA VAL A 474 -33.39 9.59 10.03
C VAL A 474 -32.05 9.03 9.56
N GLN A 475 -32.00 8.43 8.36
CA GLN A 475 -30.74 7.97 7.76
C GLN A 475 -29.72 9.11 7.61
N SER A 476 -30.17 10.28 7.12
CA SER A 476 -29.31 11.46 6.93
C SER A 476 -28.76 11.98 8.22
N ALA A 477 -29.62 12.07 9.23
CA ALA A 477 -29.24 12.54 10.54
C ALA A 477 -28.21 11.62 11.21
N ILE A 478 -28.40 10.28 11.10
CA ILE A 478 -27.44 9.30 11.64
C ILE A 478 -26.13 9.31 10.86
N ASN A 479 -26.18 9.13 9.54
CA ASN A 479 -24.98 9.01 8.71
C ASN A 479 -24.22 10.33 8.56
N GLY A 480 -24.90 11.46 8.74
CA GLY A 480 -24.33 12.82 8.72
C GLY A 480 -23.73 13.26 10.05
N ALA A 481 -23.91 12.51 11.12
CA ALA A 481 -23.31 12.79 12.41
C ALA A 481 -21.78 12.65 12.34
N SER A 482 -21.06 13.63 12.92
CA SER A 482 -19.59 13.70 12.84
C SER A 482 -18.91 12.46 13.42
N GLU A 483 -19.41 11.97 14.55
CA GLU A 483 -18.81 10.83 15.25
C GLU A 483 -19.01 9.53 14.47
N ILE A 484 -20.21 9.33 13.92
CA ILE A 484 -20.58 8.14 13.13
C ILE A 484 -19.79 8.11 11.82
N SER A 485 -19.82 9.22 11.07
CA SER A 485 -19.14 9.33 9.77
C SER A 485 -17.61 9.24 9.89
N ALA A 486 -17.00 9.83 10.93
CA ALA A 486 -15.57 9.74 11.17
C ALA A 486 -15.12 8.32 11.56
N ALA A 487 -15.99 7.55 12.23
CA ALA A 487 -15.75 6.14 12.53
C ALA A 487 -15.97 5.21 11.32
N GLY A 488 -16.55 5.73 10.23
CA GLY A 488 -16.87 4.96 9.03
C GLY A 488 -18.10 4.05 9.18
N SER A 489 -18.84 4.14 10.30
CA SER A 489 -20.10 3.44 10.51
C SER A 489 -21.21 4.09 9.71
N LYS A 490 -22.15 3.27 9.20
CA LYS A 490 -23.35 3.76 8.52
C LYS A 490 -24.54 2.88 8.84
N VAL A 491 -25.73 3.45 8.68
CA VAL A 491 -26.98 2.71 8.69
C VAL A 491 -27.73 2.89 7.38
N THR A 492 -28.52 1.88 7.04
CA THR A 492 -29.59 1.97 6.05
C THR A 492 -30.91 2.04 6.81
N ALA A 493 -31.72 3.06 6.51
CA ALA A 493 -33.08 3.18 6.99
C ALA A 493 -34.07 2.83 5.87
N THR A 494 -34.99 1.90 6.13
CA THR A 494 -36.05 1.52 5.21
C THR A 494 -37.40 1.47 5.91
N ILE A 495 -38.47 1.59 5.12
CA ILE A 495 -39.83 1.28 5.56
C ILE A 495 -40.20 -0.08 4.99
N ASP A 496 -40.60 -1.02 5.84
CA ASP A 496 -41.05 -2.33 5.39
C ASP A 496 -42.48 -2.31 4.85
N SER A 497 -43.00 -3.47 4.40
CA SER A 497 -44.35 -3.58 3.86
C SER A 497 -45.47 -3.26 4.87
N ASN A 498 -45.16 -3.26 6.17
CA ASN A 498 -46.09 -2.96 7.25
C ASN A 498 -46.00 -1.51 7.73
N GLY A 499 -45.15 -0.68 7.10
CA GLY A 499 -44.93 0.70 7.50
C GLY A 499 -43.91 0.89 8.62
N PHE A 500 -43.20 -0.17 9.02
CA PHE A 500 -42.26 -0.10 10.13
C PHE A 500 -40.89 0.40 9.67
N LEU A 501 -40.32 1.32 10.45
CA LEU A 501 -38.96 1.80 10.25
C LEU A 501 -37.94 0.73 10.66
N ASN A 502 -37.12 0.29 9.71
CA ASN A 502 -35.98 -0.60 9.92
C ASN A 502 -34.68 0.18 9.77
N LEU A 503 -33.85 0.17 10.80
CA LEU A 503 -32.50 0.73 10.82
C LEU A 503 -31.50 -0.43 10.90
N GLN A 504 -30.72 -0.64 9.86
CA GLN A 504 -29.72 -1.71 9.80
C GLN A 504 -28.31 -1.14 9.62
N SER A 505 -27.35 -1.60 10.42
CA SER A 505 -25.94 -1.25 10.27
C SER A 505 -25.36 -1.82 8.96
N ASP A 506 -24.42 -1.12 8.33
CA ASP A 506 -23.77 -1.60 7.11
C ASP A 506 -22.75 -2.72 7.37
N ARG A 507 -22.33 -2.89 8.63
CA ARG A 507 -21.33 -3.86 9.09
C ARG A 507 -21.95 -5.22 9.44
N TYR A 508 -21.22 -6.31 9.19
CA TYR A 508 -21.59 -7.65 9.65
C TYR A 508 -20.90 -7.99 10.98
N GLY A 509 -21.51 -8.87 11.77
CA GLY A 509 -20.88 -9.48 12.94
C GLY A 509 -21.43 -9.01 14.28
N SER A 510 -20.90 -9.57 15.36
CA SER A 510 -21.29 -9.25 16.76
C SER A 510 -21.02 -7.81 17.17
N ALA A 511 -20.12 -7.12 16.46
CA ALA A 511 -19.85 -5.70 16.63
C ALA A 511 -20.91 -4.82 15.94
N SER A 512 -21.74 -5.37 15.06
CA SER A 512 -22.79 -4.63 14.38
C SER A 512 -23.98 -4.44 15.30
N LYS A 513 -24.24 -3.18 15.68
CA LYS A 513 -25.30 -2.83 16.63
C LYS A 513 -25.95 -1.51 16.24
N VAL A 514 -27.27 -1.43 16.44
CA VAL A 514 -28.04 -0.20 16.25
C VAL A 514 -28.87 0.01 17.50
N ILE A 515 -28.71 1.18 18.12
CA ILE A 515 -29.51 1.60 19.29
C ILE A 515 -29.98 3.03 19.02
N VAL A 516 -31.27 3.29 19.27
CA VAL A 516 -31.87 4.61 19.13
C VAL A 516 -32.69 4.90 20.38
N ASN A 517 -32.39 6.02 21.04
CA ASN A 517 -33.06 6.48 22.25
C ASN A 517 -33.54 7.92 22.07
N SER A 518 -34.59 8.28 22.80
CA SER A 518 -35.07 9.67 22.89
C SER A 518 -34.05 10.57 23.61
N ASP A 519 -33.88 11.81 23.17
CA ASP A 519 -33.16 12.87 23.91
C ASP A 519 -34.10 14.05 24.19
N SER A 520 -34.61 14.72 23.15
CA SER A 520 -35.57 15.83 23.27
C SER A 520 -36.56 15.88 22.11
N GLY A 521 -37.68 16.59 22.24
CA GLY A 521 -38.70 16.75 21.20
C GLY A 521 -39.52 15.48 20.95
N THR A 522 -39.74 15.11 19.68
CA THR A 522 -40.46 13.88 19.32
C THR A 522 -39.70 12.64 19.82
N PRO A 523 -40.32 11.77 20.64
CA PRO A 523 -39.62 10.61 21.22
C PRO A 523 -39.31 9.55 20.15
N ALA A 524 -38.25 8.77 20.36
CA ALA A 524 -37.90 7.63 19.49
C ALA A 524 -39.05 6.62 19.34
N SER A 525 -39.91 6.48 20.36
CA SER A 525 -41.10 5.63 20.31
C SER A 525 -42.16 6.12 19.32
N ALA A 526 -42.14 7.37 18.90
CA ALA A 526 -43.01 7.83 17.81
C ALA A 526 -42.56 7.29 16.44
N LEU A 527 -41.29 6.87 16.33
CA LEU A 527 -40.68 6.36 15.10
C LEU A 527 -40.55 4.82 15.12
N LEU A 528 -40.18 4.27 16.28
CA LEU A 528 -39.84 2.85 16.47
C LEU A 528 -40.78 2.11 17.43
N GLY A 529 -41.71 2.84 18.07
CA GLY A 529 -42.69 2.31 19.01
C GLY A 529 -42.09 1.71 20.27
N THR A 530 -42.47 0.47 20.60
CA THR A 530 -42.07 -0.16 21.88
C THR A 530 -40.70 -0.82 21.82
N VAL A 531 -40.08 -0.83 20.65
CA VAL A 531 -38.80 -1.49 20.41
C VAL A 531 -37.66 -0.70 21.06
N SER A 532 -37.24 -1.15 22.23
CA SER A 532 -36.15 -0.53 23.02
C SER A 532 -34.76 -1.09 22.70
N THR A 533 -34.68 -2.26 22.08
CA THR A 533 -33.40 -2.94 21.77
C THR A 533 -33.48 -3.65 20.43
N GLY A 534 -32.53 -3.34 19.54
CA GLY A 534 -32.38 -4.05 18.26
C GLY A 534 -31.89 -5.48 18.43
N THR A 535 -31.86 -6.20 17.32
CA THR A 535 -31.14 -7.47 17.20
C THR A 535 -29.68 -7.17 16.85
N ASP A 536 -28.75 -7.65 17.67
CA ASP A 536 -27.32 -7.55 17.36
C ASP A 536 -26.97 -8.43 16.15
N GLY A 537 -25.99 -8.00 15.36
CA GLY A 537 -25.42 -8.85 14.32
C GLY A 537 -24.75 -10.09 14.94
N VAL A 538 -24.60 -11.15 14.15
CA VAL A 538 -23.82 -12.34 14.55
C VAL A 538 -22.64 -12.54 13.63
N ASP A 539 -21.54 -13.08 14.15
CA ASP A 539 -20.38 -13.45 13.34
C ASP A 539 -20.61 -14.79 12.62
N VAL A 540 -19.87 -15.00 11.54
CA VAL A 540 -19.83 -16.30 10.88
C VAL A 540 -19.22 -17.36 11.79
N GLU A 541 -19.80 -18.57 11.81
CA GLU A 541 -19.23 -19.72 12.52
C GLU A 541 -19.02 -20.87 11.55
N GLY A 542 -17.94 -21.63 11.73
CA GLY A 542 -17.60 -22.75 10.87
C GLY A 542 -16.26 -23.38 11.19
N THR A 543 -15.85 -24.31 10.34
CA THR A 543 -14.56 -25.01 10.42
C THR A 543 -13.76 -24.85 9.14
N ILE A 544 -12.43 -24.81 9.26
CA ILE A 544 -11.49 -24.86 8.14
C ILE A 544 -10.56 -26.05 8.39
N GLY A 545 -10.50 -27.00 7.46
CA GLY A 545 -9.74 -28.24 7.62
C GLY A 545 -10.21 -29.10 8.79
N GLY A 546 -11.52 -29.07 9.08
CA GLY A 546 -12.14 -29.81 10.20
C GLY A 546 -11.92 -29.19 11.59
N VAL A 547 -11.21 -28.06 11.71
CA VAL A 547 -10.98 -27.37 12.98
C VAL A 547 -11.84 -26.10 13.06
N VAL A 548 -12.50 -25.90 14.20
CA VAL A 548 -13.36 -24.72 14.46
C VAL A 548 -12.54 -23.44 14.31
N GLY A 549 -13.02 -22.54 13.45
CA GLY A 549 -12.44 -21.23 13.22
C GLY A 549 -12.99 -20.17 14.16
N THR A 550 -12.37 -18.99 14.14
CA THR A 550 -12.86 -17.79 14.82
C THR A 550 -13.51 -16.85 13.81
N GLY A 551 -14.80 -16.57 13.99
CA GLY A 551 -15.55 -15.61 13.20
C GLY A 551 -15.33 -14.17 13.62
N SER A 552 -15.36 -13.26 12.65
CA SER A 552 -15.43 -11.81 12.87
C SER A 552 -16.11 -11.18 11.65
N GLY A 553 -17.38 -10.79 11.79
CA GLY A 553 -18.24 -10.47 10.66
C GLY A 553 -18.32 -11.66 9.71
N GLN A 554 -18.11 -11.40 8.42
CA GLN A 554 -18.06 -12.43 7.38
C GLN A 554 -16.71 -13.18 7.30
N ILE A 555 -15.70 -12.78 8.07
CA ILE A 555 -14.38 -13.40 8.03
C ILE A 555 -14.31 -14.58 8.99
N LEU A 556 -14.02 -15.77 8.47
CA LEU A 556 -13.69 -16.96 9.24
C LEU A 556 -12.17 -17.18 9.23
N SER A 557 -11.55 -17.11 10.40
CA SER A 557 -10.12 -17.36 10.60
C SER A 557 -9.88 -18.80 11.07
N ALA A 558 -8.91 -19.50 10.49
CA ALA A 558 -8.62 -20.88 10.85
C ALA A 558 -8.17 -21.02 12.32
N GLY A 559 -8.65 -22.10 12.97
CA GLY A 559 -8.36 -22.37 14.38
C GLY A 559 -6.88 -22.65 14.65
N LYS A 560 -6.45 -22.31 15.88
CA LYS A 560 -5.09 -22.63 16.37
C LYS A 560 -4.88 -24.15 16.43
N GLY A 561 -3.67 -24.60 16.14
CA GLY A 561 -3.31 -26.03 16.16
C GLY A 561 -3.65 -26.81 14.89
N SER A 562 -4.27 -26.16 13.90
CA SER A 562 -4.47 -26.74 12.56
C SER A 562 -3.32 -26.39 11.61
N ASP A 563 -3.14 -27.18 10.56
CA ASP A 563 -2.23 -26.84 9.45
C ASP A 563 -2.68 -25.60 8.66
N ALA A 564 -3.97 -25.25 8.76
CA ALA A 564 -4.54 -24.05 8.17
C ALA A 564 -4.31 -22.78 9.02
N VAL A 565 -3.64 -22.86 10.17
CA VAL A 565 -3.50 -21.73 11.10
C VAL A 565 -3.02 -20.45 10.40
N GLY A 566 -3.73 -19.35 10.66
CA GLY A 566 -3.47 -18.05 10.03
C GLY A 566 -4.16 -17.82 8.69
N LEU A 567 -4.77 -18.84 8.09
CA LEU A 567 -5.66 -18.70 6.93
C LEU A 567 -6.94 -17.95 7.33
N LYS A 568 -7.33 -16.97 6.53
CA LYS A 568 -8.60 -16.25 6.66
C LYS A 568 -9.36 -16.29 5.34
N ILE A 569 -10.64 -16.59 5.43
CA ILE A 569 -11.57 -16.59 4.31
C ILE A 569 -12.78 -15.71 4.63
N GLU A 570 -13.35 -15.09 3.62
CA GLU A 570 -14.59 -14.34 3.69
C GLU A 570 -15.73 -15.21 3.18
N ILE A 571 -16.82 -15.30 3.94
CA ILE A 571 -18.03 -16.03 3.57
C ILE A 571 -19.13 -14.99 3.29
N VAL A 572 -19.41 -14.78 2.01
CA VAL A 572 -20.32 -13.72 1.56
C VAL A 572 -21.80 -14.11 1.75
N GLY A 573 -22.11 -15.42 1.80
CA GLY A 573 -23.46 -15.94 2.03
C GLY A 573 -23.60 -17.43 1.66
N GLY A 574 -24.83 -17.86 1.39
CA GLY A 574 -25.16 -19.21 0.89
C GLY A 574 -25.90 -20.08 1.90
N THR A 575 -25.83 -21.40 1.77
CA THR A 575 -26.42 -22.35 2.71
C THR A 575 -25.46 -22.69 3.85
N LEU A 576 -25.99 -23.20 4.96
CA LEU A 576 -25.20 -23.82 6.03
C LEU A 576 -24.79 -25.24 5.62
N GLY A 577 -23.73 -25.77 6.24
CA GLY A 577 -23.18 -27.10 5.98
C GLY A 577 -21.85 -27.06 5.22
N SER A 578 -21.55 -28.16 4.50
CA SER A 578 -20.31 -28.29 3.72
C SER A 578 -20.32 -27.35 2.52
N ARG A 579 -19.24 -26.58 2.38
CA ARG A 579 -19.06 -25.55 1.34
C ARG A 579 -17.82 -25.82 0.48
N GLY A 580 -17.50 -27.11 0.30
CA GLY A 580 -16.34 -27.54 -0.48
C GLY A 580 -15.03 -27.31 0.27
N ARG A 581 -13.99 -26.86 -0.43
CA ARG A 581 -12.64 -26.68 0.13
C ARG A 581 -11.94 -25.44 -0.39
N ILE A 582 -10.87 -25.05 0.30
CA ILE A 582 -9.88 -24.07 -0.17
C ILE A 582 -8.55 -24.76 -0.41
N ASP A 583 -8.05 -24.68 -1.64
CA ASP A 583 -6.70 -25.07 -2.00
C ASP A 583 -5.76 -23.88 -1.75
N PHE A 584 -4.82 -24.02 -0.84
CA PHE A 584 -3.89 -22.97 -0.44
C PHE A 584 -2.47 -23.34 -0.84
N SER A 585 -1.85 -22.53 -1.69
CA SER A 585 -0.48 -22.74 -2.14
C SER A 585 0.47 -21.66 -1.63
N GLN A 586 1.66 -22.09 -1.23
CA GLN A 586 2.83 -21.23 -1.03
C GLN A 586 3.74 -21.36 -2.24
N GLY A 587 3.60 -20.44 -3.18
CA GLY A 587 4.37 -20.46 -4.42
C GLY A 587 5.88 -20.31 -4.21
N TYR A 588 6.64 -20.45 -5.30
CA TYR A 588 8.10 -20.37 -5.29
C TYR A 588 8.62 -19.03 -4.77
N ALA A 589 7.87 -17.92 -4.91
CA ALA A 589 8.32 -16.63 -4.38
C ALA A 589 8.44 -16.62 -2.87
N ASP A 590 7.44 -17.14 -2.15
CA ASP A 590 7.51 -17.21 -0.69
C ASP A 590 8.64 -18.15 -0.23
N ARG A 591 8.75 -19.33 -0.86
CA ARG A 591 9.80 -20.32 -0.53
C ARG A 591 11.21 -19.77 -0.79
N LEU A 592 11.44 -19.14 -1.94
CA LEU A 592 12.73 -18.56 -2.30
C LEU A 592 13.04 -17.31 -1.50
N ASN A 593 12.04 -16.52 -1.12
CA ASN A 593 12.23 -15.36 -0.25
C ASN A 593 12.71 -15.81 1.13
N LYS A 594 12.03 -16.77 1.76
CA LYS A 594 12.45 -17.39 3.04
C LYS A 594 13.86 -17.98 2.96
N LEU A 595 14.17 -18.67 1.86
CA LEU A 595 15.49 -19.25 1.65
C LEU A 595 16.57 -18.17 1.48
N THR A 596 16.27 -17.10 0.74
CA THR A 596 17.20 -15.98 0.54
C THR A 596 17.45 -15.24 1.86
N ASP A 597 16.42 -15.06 2.69
CA ASP A 597 16.56 -14.50 4.04
C ASP A 597 17.51 -15.34 4.91
N GLN A 598 17.48 -16.67 4.81
CA GLN A 598 18.44 -17.57 5.49
C GLN A 598 19.88 -17.41 4.97
N PHE A 599 20.08 -16.83 3.79
CA PHE A 599 21.42 -16.59 3.23
C PHE A 599 21.97 -15.22 3.61
N ILE A 600 21.16 -14.17 3.47
CA ILE A 600 21.61 -12.78 3.57
C ILE A 600 21.19 -12.06 4.86
N GLY A 601 20.32 -12.68 5.67
CA GLY A 601 19.85 -12.16 6.94
C GLY A 601 20.96 -11.98 7.99
N SER A 602 20.62 -11.41 9.15
CA SER A 602 21.56 -11.15 10.25
C SER A 602 22.33 -12.40 10.66
N ASP A 603 21.64 -13.54 10.73
CA ASP A 603 22.20 -14.84 11.14
C ASP A 603 22.40 -15.77 9.93
N GLY A 604 22.44 -15.21 8.72
CA GLY A 604 22.49 -15.96 7.47
C GLY A 604 23.89 -16.51 7.13
N LEU A 605 23.93 -17.48 6.21
CA LEU A 605 25.16 -18.16 5.79
C LEU A 605 26.26 -17.19 5.28
N ILE A 606 25.89 -16.17 4.52
CA ILE A 606 26.83 -15.17 4.00
C ILE A 606 27.35 -14.28 5.12
N THR A 607 26.48 -13.89 6.06
CA THR A 607 26.88 -13.08 7.21
C THR A 607 27.87 -13.84 8.08
N GLY A 608 27.60 -15.10 8.41
CA GLY A 608 28.56 -15.94 9.15
C GLY A 608 29.90 -16.13 8.43
N SER A 609 29.90 -16.30 7.10
CA SER A 609 31.13 -16.39 6.31
C SER A 609 31.92 -15.08 6.30
N THR A 610 31.20 -13.95 6.21
CA THR A 610 31.76 -12.60 6.24
C THR A 610 32.39 -12.27 7.60
N ASP A 611 31.72 -12.61 8.70
CA ASP A 611 32.21 -12.38 10.06
C ASP A 611 33.47 -13.20 10.36
N SER A 612 33.52 -14.45 9.86
CA SER A 612 34.71 -15.30 9.95
C SER A 612 35.91 -14.73 9.18
N LEU A 613 35.67 -14.18 7.99
CA LEU A 613 36.70 -13.49 7.19
C LEU A 613 37.19 -12.21 7.90
N ASN A 614 36.28 -11.38 8.39
CA ASN A 614 36.63 -10.16 9.15
C ASN A 614 37.46 -10.49 10.40
N SER A 615 37.07 -11.54 11.13
CA SER A 615 37.82 -12.01 12.29
C SER A 615 39.22 -12.52 11.90
N SER A 616 39.35 -13.15 10.74
CA SER A 616 40.64 -13.63 10.23
C SER A 616 41.54 -12.50 9.74
N ILE A 617 40.97 -11.48 9.10
CA ILE A 617 41.67 -10.24 8.74
C ILE A 617 42.21 -9.58 10.01
N LYS A 618 41.35 -9.38 11.02
CA LYS A 618 41.76 -8.77 12.29
C LYS A 618 42.94 -9.51 12.93
N ARG A 619 42.88 -10.84 13.02
CA ARG A 619 44.01 -11.65 13.54
C ARG A 619 45.29 -11.47 12.73
N ILE A 620 45.21 -11.44 11.40
CA ILE A 620 46.39 -11.22 10.55
C ILE A 620 46.97 -9.83 10.79
N THR A 621 46.13 -8.81 10.93
CA THR A 621 46.57 -7.44 11.24
C THR A 621 47.27 -7.40 12.61
N ASP A 622 46.67 -8.01 13.63
CA ASP A 622 47.26 -8.08 14.98
C ASP A 622 48.61 -8.83 14.96
N ASP A 623 48.70 -9.96 14.25
CA ASP A 623 49.93 -10.74 14.08
C ASP A 623 51.03 -9.95 13.33
N ALA A 624 50.63 -9.21 12.27
CA ALA A 624 51.55 -8.40 11.48
C ALA A 624 52.12 -7.24 12.32
N ASP A 625 51.31 -6.59 13.15
CA ASP A 625 51.75 -5.50 14.02
C ASP A 625 52.69 -6.01 15.13
N ALA A 626 52.38 -7.17 15.73
CA ALA A 626 53.29 -7.83 16.67
C ALA A 626 54.63 -8.21 15.99
N PHE A 627 54.60 -8.69 14.74
CA PHE A 627 55.81 -9.02 14.00
C PHE A 627 56.65 -7.79 13.63
N LYS A 628 56.02 -6.66 13.25
CA LYS A 628 56.71 -5.38 13.01
C LYS A 628 57.48 -4.93 14.25
N LEU A 629 56.88 -5.03 15.45
CA LEU A 629 57.58 -4.71 16.70
C LEU A 629 58.79 -5.62 16.92
N ARG A 630 58.65 -6.92 16.66
CA ARG A 630 59.75 -7.88 16.76
C ARG A 630 60.90 -7.57 15.78
N LEU A 631 60.59 -7.10 14.57
CA LEU A 631 61.62 -6.69 13.60
C LEU A 631 62.46 -5.52 14.10
N VAL A 632 61.87 -4.57 14.85
CA VAL A 632 62.62 -3.47 15.47
C VAL A 632 63.66 -4.00 16.46
N ASP A 633 63.29 -4.97 17.30
CA ASP A 633 64.21 -5.61 18.24
C ASP A 633 65.31 -6.42 17.55
N ILE A 634 64.95 -7.11 16.46
CA ILE A 634 65.90 -7.86 15.62
C ILE A 634 66.90 -6.90 14.97
N GLU A 635 66.44 -5.79 14.40
CA GLU A 635 67.31 -4.77 13.81
C GLU A 635 68.26 -4.19 14.86
N ALA A 636 67.74 -3.83 16.03
CA ALA A 636 68.55 -3.32 17.14
C ALA A 636 69.64 -4.32 17.58
N ARG A 637 69.33 -5.62 17.56
CA ARG A 637 70.29 -6.69 17.85
C ARG A 637 71.36 -6.80 16.77
N TYR A 638 70.98 -6.82 15.50
CA TYR A 638 71.94 -6.87 14.39
C TYR A 638 72.85 -5.64 14.36
N ARG A 639 72.30 -4.44 14.60
CA ARG A 639 73.11 -3.21 14.74
C ARG A 639 74.15 -3.35 15.84
N LYS A 640 73.78 -3.85 17.03
CA LYS A 640 74.75 -4.12 18.13
C LYS A 640 75.84 -5.11 17.71
N GLN A 641 75.47 -6.21 17.04
CA GLN A 641 76.41 -7.22 16.58
C GLN A 641 77.37 -6.67 15.52
N PHE A 642 76.87 -5.90 14.54
CA PHE A 642 77.70 -5.29 13.50
C PHE A 642 78.61 -4.18 14.03
N SER A 643 78.17 -3.36 15.00
CA SER A 643 79.05 -2.39 15.66
C SER A 643 80.18 -3.06 16.45
N ALA A 644 79.90 -4.19 17.12
CA ALA A 644 80.93 -4.97 17.81
C ALA A 644 81.92 -5.61 16.84
N LEU A 645 81.43 -6.15 15.72
CA LEU A 645 82.25 -6.69 14.64
C LEU A 645 83.15 -5.61 14.02
N ASP A 646 82.60 -4.44 13.71
CA ASP A 646 83.34 -3.29 13.16
C ASP A 646 84.47 -2.86 14.11
N SER A 647 84.18 -2.79 15.41
CA SER A 647 85.17 -2.47 16.45
C SER A 647 86.27 -3.54 16.55
N MET A 648 85.91 -4.82 16.46
CA MET A 648 86.86 -5.93 16.50
C MET A 648 87.78 -5.91 15.27
N ILE A 649 87.22 -5.74 14.06
CA ILE A 649 87.99 -5.68 12.82
C ILE A 649 88.89 -4.43 12.80
N ALA A 650 88.39 -3.27 13.24
CA ALA A 650 89.20 -2.07 13.38
C ALA A 650 90.35 -2.25 14.38
N SER A 651 90.15 -2.99 15.48
CA SER A 651 91.22 -3.35 16.42
C SER A 651 92.24 -4.28 15.76
N MET A 652 91.80 -5.28 14.99
CA MET A 652 92.66 -6.22 14.29
C MET A 652 93.48 -5.52 13.19
N GLN A 653 92.88 -4.59 12.45
CA GLN A 653 93.59 -3.77 11.45
C GLN A 653 94.64 -2.88 12.12
N ARG A 654 94.32 -2.25 13.26
CA ARG A 654 95.33 -1.49 14.03
C ARG A 654 96.46 -2.38 14.52
N THR A 655 96.16 -3.57 15.05
CA THR A 655 97.18 -4.54 15.46
C THR A 655 98.02 -5.00 14.27
N GLN A 656 97.41 -5.24 13.11
CA GLN A 656 98.12 -5.59 11.87
C GLN A 656 99.03 -4.46 11.40
N THR A 657 98.57 -3.20 11.41
CA THR A 657 99.39 -2.04 11.07
C THR A 657 100.56 -1.90 12.04
N TYR A 658 100.31 -2.05 13.34
CA TYR A 658 101.36 -2.04 14.37
C TYR A 658 102.39 -3.15 14.16
N LEU A 659 101.95 -4.39 13.92
CA LEU A 659 102.84 -5.52 13.64
C LEU A 659 103.62 -5.33 12.34
N THR A 660 102.97 -4.81 11.28
CA THR A 660 103.64 -4.49 10.01
C THR A 660 104.70 -3.40 10.20
N GLN A 661 104.42 -2.36 10.99
CA GLN A 661 105.39 -1.31 11.32
C GLN A 661 106.55 -1.85 12.18
N GLN A 662 106.27 -2.69 13.18
CA GLN A 662 107.29 -3.38 13.97
C GLN A 662 108.17 -4.28 13.10
N LEU A 663 107.58 -5.12 12.26
CA LEU A 663 108.29 -5.97 11.30
C LEU A 663 109.12 -5.15 10.30
N ALA A 664 108.58 -4.04 9.78
CA ALA A 664 109.33 -3.13 8.91
C ALA A 664 110.49 -2.45 9.66
N SER A 665 110.32 -2.10 10.93
CA SER A 665 111.39 -1.54 11.76
C SER A 665 112.47 -2.57 12.08
N ILE A 666 112.08 -3.84 12.30
CA ILE A 666 113.01 -4.97 12.49
C ILE A 666 113.76 -5.24 11.18
N ALA A 667 113.07 -5.22 10.03
CA ALA A 667 113.70 -5.37 8.71
C ALA A 667 114.68 -4.22 8.43
N ALA A 668 114.31 -2.97 8.73
CA ALA A 668 115.18 -1.80 8.57
C ALA A 668 116.41 -1.86 9.50
N ASN A 669 116.25 -2.34 10.74
CA ASN A 669 117.37 -2.55 11.66
C ASN A 669 118.28 -3.70 11.20
N SER A 670 117.73 -4.78 10.62
CA SER A 670 118.52 -5.91 10.09
C SER A 670 119.32 -5.58 8.82
N SER A 671 118.99 -4.50 8.11
CA SER A 671 119.78 -3.98 6.98
C SER A 671 120.89 -3.00 7.38
N SER A 672 121.12 -2.78 8.68
CA SER A 672 122.13 -1.84 9.21
C SER A 672 123.15 -2.50 10.14
N SER A 673 123.33 -3.82 10.06
CA SER A 673 124.38 -4.57 10.76
C SER A 673 125.27 -5.34 9.78
#